data_AF-A0A7Y5KB77-F1
#
_entry.id   AF-A0A7Y5KB77-F1
#
_cell.length_a   1.000
_cell.length_b   1.000
_cell.length_c   1.000
_cell.angle_alpha   90.00
_cell.angle_beta   90.00
_cell.angle_gamma   90.00
#
_symmetry.space_group_name_H-M   'P 1'
#
loop_
_entity.id
_entity.type
_entity.pdbx_description
1 polymer ?
#
loop_
_entity_poly.entity_id
_entity_poly.type
_entity_poly.pdbx_seq_one_letter_code
_entity_poly.pdbx_strand_id
1 'polypeptide(L)'
;MPRILWLCALVCLLHSEQNTLQAQETWQIQHIIDNDDYVMGVQQSSRDANAPRDNRGLALSPDRQFLYLGYNNPPDRRLVRKISLRVKDPANNSLAVVAQLAFSNGDAPAKAIATDDKGRVYLARGRRVEIYDANLSERLFALADFEKCEGIAAARLEGKLVLYATDRARGTLSRFELSEGEGLELRHARKAGLSGEGEIVIANHKSLRGLAVQSDGTAWLADHDPGRVFRIYPNGRMNSISVRNAIDVALDEKRGEIFVTQDTSRTITVLRLTDGAFVRTLTPPLAELKLAERGANLALTGVEVIPGQGLFVCNENGRSLTTGAAGDSPFSNSDDSEFFFGDDNDPVLVMNFTFAADAGPDREIMLGQAVTLGGNPTVLGGRPPHRYRWAPLEGLNDNTLSNPIAKPNRTTTYSVIVTDKAGAVAQDRVTITVPNFVFLARAFVFFGGNENSVGNIYSNGPITFETGLPGMHRGNLTAAGDIILYEQNLIIGAVKAGGRLILRPGARVDGTTQERAEIPEMPLPQFSFQTGGANISVTEDMALLPGSYGKVRIAPQAALHLQNGEYYFERLAAQAGSRIIFENAAAPTWINVTAGMNVGDNVKVQLAQTEGASTTQVHFRVLQKGNLEIGKGAVLLGNLVAPAAHVYLASGARLLGSVTAEAITVAKNVMVHSHPAGPQEMLELTPIYLTHGAAPSKAQGPVRRFSSRRDTVIAPDPVPVDTVVEAAELVDTTQTVVTPDTLIIPMPSTKPGNKLVPVLVGLILLALLLLLLFLLLRRKRTMQPPDYWQVKQTRRTPENPGPHHEQKQDGNRHWRIRSRR
;
A
#
# COMPACT_ATOMS: atom_id res chain seq x y z
N MET A 1 5.55 -57.19 4.03
CA MET A 1 4.63 -56.31 3.27
C MET A 1 4.18 -55.01 3.96
N PRO A 2 4.00 -54.87 5.30
CA PRO A 2 3.24 -53.71 5.84
C PRO A 2 3.89 -52.33 5.64
N ARG A 3 5.23 -52.23 5.54
CA ARG A 3 5.93 -50.96 5.34
C ARG A 3 5.70 -50.30 3.97
N ILE A 4 5.29 -51.06 2.95
CA ILE A 4 5.00 -50.50 1.62
C ILE A 4 3.61 -49.84 1.62
N LEU A 5 2.62 -50.45 2.28
CA LEU A 5 1.29 -49.86 2.47
C LEU A 5 1.38 -48.53 3.25
N TRP A 6 2.25 -48.43 4.25
CA TRP A 6 2.51 -47.15 4.94
C TRP A 6 3.15 -46.08 4.04
N LEU A 7 4.11 -46.43 3.17
CA LEU A 7 4.64 -45.46 2.21
C LEU A 7 3.59 -45.05 1.16
N CYS A 8 2.76 -45.98 0.66
CA CYS A 8 1.67 -45.64 -0.25
C CYS A 8 0.61 -44.76 0.43
N ALA A 9 0.25 -45.05 1.69
CA ALA A 9 -0.65 -44.19 2.46
C ALA A 9 -0.05 -42.79 2.68
N LEU A 10 1.24 -42.69 3.02
CA LEU A 10 1.92 -41.39 3.20
C LEU A 10 2.06 -40.62 1.88
N VAL A 11 2.34 -41.28 0.77
CA VAL A 11 2.40 -40.65 -0.56
C VAL A 11 1.01 -40.24 -1.07
N CYS A 12 -0.05 -41.00 -0.76
CA CYS A 12 -1.42 -40.59 -1.01
C CYS A 12 -1.84 -39.42 -0.13
N LEU A 13 -1.47 -39.41 1.16
CA LEU A 13 -1.69 -38.28 2.07
C LEU A 13 -0.96 -37.02 1.57
N LEU A 14 0.30 -37.15 1.15
CA LEU A 14 1.07 -36.04 0.57
C LEU A 14 0.58 -35.62 -0.84
N HIS A 15 -0.16 -36.46 -1.57
CA HIS A 15 -0.89 -36.05 -2.78
C HIS A 15 -2.25 -35.43 -2.47
N SER A 16 -2.88 -35.74 -1.34
CA SER A 16 -4.08 -35.02 -0.85
C SER A 16 -3.76 -33.74 -0.07
N GLU A 17 -2.53 -33.60 0.44
CA GLU A 17 -1.99 -32.37 1.02
C GLU A 17 -1.24 -31.50 -0.02
N GLN A 18 -1.15 -31.96 -1.27
CA GLN A 18 -1.41 -31.08 -2.41
C GLN A 18 -2.92 -30.84 -2.59
N ASN A 19 -3.59 -30.49 -1.48
CA ASN A 19 -4.66 -29.51 -1.52
C ASN A 19 -4.03 -28.27 -2.14
N THR A 20 -4.32 -28.05 -3.41
CA THR A 20 -3.85 -26.89 -4.14
C THR A 20 -4.18 -25.63 -3.34
N LEU A 21 -3.25 -24.67 -3.31
CA LEU A 21 -3.59 -23.29 -3.03
C LEU A 21 -4.37 -22.74 -4.23
N GLN A 22 -5.56 -23.30 -4.46
CA GLN A 22 -6.66 -22.63 -5.14
C GLN A 22 -6.98 -21.40 -4.29
N ALA A 23 -6.27 -20.31 -4.60
CA ALA A 23 -6.88 -19.06 -5.03
C ALA A 23 -8.36 -18.97 -4.64
N GLN A 24 -8.63 -18.71 -3.35
CA GLN A 24 -9.92 -19.02 -2.77
C GLN A 24 -10.93 -17.95 -3.17
N GLU A 25 -11.69 -18.27 -4.21
CA GLU A 25 -12.65 -17.37 -4.86
C GLU A 25 -13.67 -16.87 -3.83
N THR A 26 -13.55 -15.58 -3.51
CA THR A 26 -14.27 -14.94 -2.39
C THR A 26 -14.87 -13.63 -2.84
N TRP A 27 -16.15 -13.46 -2.54
CA TRP A 27 -16.97 -12.34 -2.99
C TRP A 27 -17.10 -11.27 -1.91
N GLN A 28 -17.04 -10.01 -2.31
CA GLN A 28 -17.30 -8.84 -1.47
C GLN A 28 -18.12 -7.81 -2.28
N ILE A 29 -18.88 -6.96 -1.60
CA ILE A 29 -19.44 -5.75 -2.22
C ILE A 29 -18.33 -4.71 -2.23
N GLN A 30 -17.94 -4.24 -3.41
CA GLN A 30 -16.92 -3.18 -3.57
C GLN A 30 -17.57 -1.80 -3.51
N HIS A 31 -18.69 -1.62 -4.21
CA HIS A 31 -19.51 -0.40 -4.16
C HIS A 31 -21.00 -0.76 -4.18
N ILE A 32 -21.84 0.10 -3.61
CA ILE A 32 -23.30 0.12 -3.77
C ILE A 32 -23.63 1.48 -4.41
N ILE A 33 -24.45 1.48 -5.46
CA ILE A 33 -24.71 2.65 -6.31
C ILE A 33 -26.12 3.25 -6.16
N ASP A 34 -26.95 2.63 -5.30
CA ASP A 34 -28.03 3.30 -4.58
C ASP A 34 -27.93 2.99 -3.08
N ASN A 35 -28.45 3.88 -2.24
CA ASN A 35 -28.65 3.70 -0.79
C ASN A 35 -29.46 4.89 -0.27
N ASP A 36 -30.77 4.69 -0.24
CA ASP A 36 -31.79 5.46 0.47
C ASP A 36 -32.16 6.87 -0.03
N ASP A 37 -33.40 7.23 0.29
CA ASP A 37 -34.15 8.36 -0.26
C ASP A 37 -33.48 9.73 0.01
N TYR A 38 -33.60 10.65 -0.96
CA TYR A 38 -32.78 11.88 -1.15
C TYR A 38 -31.36 11.68 -1.72
N VAL A 39 -31.28 11.17 -2.95
CA VAL A 39 -30.04 11.18 -3.76
C VAL A 39 -29.46 12.61 -3.83
N MET A 40 -28.37 12.84 -3.10
CA MET A 40 -27.58 14.09 -3.10
C MET A 40 -28.41 15.37 -2.89
N GLY A 41 -29.49 15.29 -2.09
CA GLY A 41 -30.36 16.42 -1.77
C GLY A 41 -31.61 16.57 -2.65
N VAL A 42 -31.93 15.62 -3.52
CA VAL A 42 -33.20 15.58 -4.27
C VAL A 42 -33.93 14.27 -4.04
N GLN A 43 -35.18 14.37 -3.58
CA GLN A 43 -36.09 13.25 -3.32
C GLN A 43 -36.28 12.37 -4.57
N GLN A 44 -36.28 11.05 -4.40
CA GLN A 44 -36.89 10.12 -5.36
C GLN A 44 -38.30 9.82 -4.87
N SER A 45 -39.19 9.34 -5.75
CA SER A 45 -40.53 8.93 -5.33
C SER A 45 -40.78 7.48 -5.71
N SER A 46 -41.06 6.66 -4.71
CA SER A 46 -41.34 5.22 -4.76
C SER A 46 -42.67 4.85 -5.46
N ARG A 47 -42.96 5.49 -6.59
CA ARG A 47 -44.18 5.33 -7.40
C ARG A 47 -43.93 5.01 -8.87
N ASP A 48 -42.72 5.22 -9.39
CA ASP A 48 -42.45 4.98 -10.80
C ASP A 48 -42.11 3.51 -11.07
N ALA A 49 -42.86 2.87 -11.98
CA ALA A 49 -42.60 1.50 -12.45
C ALA A 49 -41.40 1.43 -13.41
N ASN A 50 -40.41 2.29 -13.20
CA ASN A 50 -39.26 2.57 -14.05
C ASN A 50 -37.95 2.55 -13.23
N ALA A 51 -37.75 1.44 -12.52
CA ALA A 51 -36.44 1.01 -11.98
C ALA A 51 -35.28 1.23 -12.98
N PRO A 52 -34.03 1.42 -12.52
CA PRO A 52 -32.86 1.55 -13.39
C PRO A 52 -32.75 0.38 -14.37
N ARG A 53 -32.42 0.69 -15.64
CA ARG A 53 -32.39 -0.28 -16.76
C ARG A 53 -31.06 -0.20 -17.50
N ASP A 54 -30.47 -1.34 -17.85
CA ASP A 54 -29.32 -1.44 -18.73
C ASP A 54 -27.95 -0.91 -18.22
N ASN A 55 -27.60 -1.12 -16.95
CA ASN A 55 -26.22 -0.91 -16.48
C ASN A 55 -25.31 -2.03 -17.05
N ARG A 56 -24.60 -1.76 -18.15
CA ARG A 56 -23.89 -2.79 -18.95
C ARG A 56 -22.44 -2.45 -19.35
N GLY A 57 -21.88 -1.34 -18.88
CA GLY A 57 -20.49 -0.97 -19.16
C GLY A 57 -19.65 -0.87 -17.90
N LEU A 58 -18.65 -1.75 -17.77
CA LEU A 58 -17.53 -1.65 -16.84
C LEU A 58 -16.23 -1.51 -17.63
N ALA A 59 -15.28 -0.70 -17.13
CA ALA A 59 -13.89 -0.72 -17.60
C ALA A 59 -12.94 -0.18 -16.51
N LEU A 60 -11.72 -0.72 -16.42
CA LEU A 60 -10.70 -0.23 -15.49
C LEU A 60 -9.83 0.87 -16.11
N SER A 61 -9.34 1.80 -15.30
CA SER A 61 -8.22 2.65 -15.70
C SER A 61 -6.93 1.83 -15.84
N PRO A 62 -5.94 2.24 -16.67
CA PRO A 62 -4.71 1.46 -16.88
C PRO A 62 -3.87 1.25 -15.62
N ASP A 63 -3.88 2.23 -14.71
CA ASP A 63 -3.27 2.18 -13.38
C ASP A 63 -4.09 1.38 -12.34
N ARG A 64 -5.29 0.92 -12.74
CA ARG A 64 -6.26 0.17 -11.93
C ARG A 64 -6.66 0.88 -10.64
N GLN A 65 -6.55 2.21 -10.60
CA GLN A 65 -6.98 3.04 -9.47
C GLN A 65 -8.45 3.45 -9.56
N PHE A 66 -9.06 3.33 -10.75
CA PHE A 66 -10.43 3.74 -11.03
C PHE A 66 -11.20 2.69 -11.83
N LEU A 67 -12.50 2.60 -11.56
CA LEU A 67 -13.48 1.85 -12.32
C LEU A 67 -14.44 2.84 -13.00
N TYR A 68 -14.68 2.68 -14.29
CA TYR A 68 -15.69 3.42 -15.04
C TYR A 68 -16.97 2.58 -15.10
N LEU A 69 -18.12 3.20 -14.81
CA LEU A 69 -19.43 2.53 -14.75
C LEU A 69 -20.50 3.36 -15.48
N GLY A 70 -21.29 2.73 -16.34
CA GLY A 70 -22.48 3.34 -16.96
C GLY A 70 -23.75 3.10 -16.14
N TYR A 71 -24.47 4.17 -15.78
CA TYR A 71 -25.73 4.13 -15.04
C TYR A 71 -26.88 4.74 -15.87
N ASN A 72 -28.00 4.03 -16.04
CA ASN A 72 -29.14 4.47 -16.85
C ASN A 72 -30.46 4.25 -16.10
N ASN A 73 -30.99 5.31 -15.49
CA ASN A 73 -32.28 5.35 -14.83
C ASN A 73 -33.23 6.29 -15.61
N PRO A 74 -33.97 5.77 -16.61
CA PRO A 74 -34.90 6.56 -17.42
C PRO A 74 -36.25 6.74 -16.69
N PRO A 75 -36.84 7.95 -16.67
CA PRO A 75 -36.63 9.01 -17.67
C PRO A 75 -35.39 9.88 -17.49
N ASP A 76 -34.93 10.15 -16.26
CA ASP A 76 -34.23 11.41 -15.95
C ASP A 76 -32.71 11.36 -15.73
N ARG A 77 -32.07 10.18 -15.66
CA ARG A 77 -30.63 10.09 -15.34
C ARG A 77 -29.88 9.09 -16.22
N ARG A 78 -29.05 9.60 -17.13
CA ARG A 78 -28.05 8.83 -17.90
C ARG A 78 -26.65 9.36 -17.59
N LEU A 79 -25.85 8.53 -16.92
CA LEU A 79 -24.53 8.92 -16.41
C LEU A 79 -23.45 7.90 -16.82
N VAL A 80 -22.21 8.38 -16.89
CA VAL A 80 -21.01 7.55 -16.68
C VAL A 80 -20.26 8.13 -15.50
N ARG A 81 -19.84 7.27 -14.57
CA ARG A 81 -19.09 7.66 -13.36
C ARG A 81 -17.68 7.07 -13.38
N LYS A 82 -16.71 7.85 -12.90
CA LYS A 82 -15.35 7.42 -12.56
C LYS A 82 -15.27 7.22 -11.05
N ILE A 83 -15.13 5.98 -10.62
CA ILE A 83 -15.18 5.57 -9.22
C ILE A 83 -13.76 5.19 -8.77
N SER A 84 -13.26 5.74 -7.67
CA SER A 84 -11.93 5.41 -7.15
C SER A 84 -11.95 4.15 -6.30
N LEU A 85 -11.18 3.14 -6.72
CA LEU A 85 -11.00 1.86 -6.02
C LEU A 85 -10.15 1.97 -4.74
N ARG A 86 -9.74 3.20 -4.37
CA ARG A 86 -9.16 3.54 -3.07
C ARG A 86 -10.23 3.71 -1.99
N VAL A 87 -11.43 4.13 -2.38
CA VAL A 87 -12.60 4.08 -1.50
C VAL A 87 -13.17 2.67 -1.63
N LYS A 88 -13.34 2.00 -0.49
CA LYS A 88 -13.73 0.59 -0.39
C LYS A 88 -14.72 0.37 0.78
N ASP A 89 -15.34 1.46 1.25
CA ASP A 89 -16.37 1.46 2.30
C ASP A 89 -17.76 1.50 1.64
N PRO A 90 -18.58 0.44 1.77
CA PRO A 90 -19.93 0.40 1.22
C PRO A 90 -20.86 1.55 1.65
N ALA A 91 -20.63 2.14 2.83
CA ALA A 91 -21.47 3.23 3.37
C ALA A 91 -21.07 4.63 2.87
N ASN A 92 -19.82 4.82 2.38
CA ASN A 92 -19.28 6.12 1.97
C ASN A 92 -18.98 6.22 0.45
N ASN A 93 -19.65 5.39 -0.36
CA ASN A 93 -19.44 5.33 -1.82
C ASN A 93 -19.74 6.63 -2.58
N SER A 94 -20.52 7.55 -2.00
CA SER A 94 -20.71 8.90 -2.50
C SER A 94 -19.37 9.64 -2.73
N LEU A 95 -18.40 9.42 -1.83
CA LEU A 95 -17.05 9.99 -1.91
C LEU A 95 -16.12 9.23 -2.88
N ALA A 96 -16.54 8.07 -3.40
CA ALA A 96 -15.76 7.30 -4.37
C ALA A 96 -15.87 7.89 -5.79
N VAL A 97 -16.94 8.62 -6.12
CA VAL A 97 -17.17 9.19 -7.44
C VAL A 97 -16.33 10.46 -7.62
N VAL A 98 -15.17 10.32 -8.27
CA VAL A 98 -14.21 11.43 -8.48
C VAL A 98 -14.48 12.24 -9.75
N ALA A 99 -15.24 11.70 -10.70
CA ALA A 99 -15.75 12.42 -11.86
C ALA A 99 -17.02 11.75 -12.40
N GLN A 100 -17.86 12.51 -13.10
CA GLN A 100 -19.03 11.98 -13.80
C GLN A 100 -19.35 12.80 -15.05
N LEU A 101 -19.97 12.14 -16.03
CA LEU A 101 -20.47 12.71 -17.26
C LEU A 101 -21.96 12.38 -17.39
N ALA A 102 -22.78 13.40 -17.65
CA ALA A 102 -24.23 13.30 -17.73
C ALA A 102 -24.75 13.50 -19.17
N PHE A 103 -25.87 12.85 -19.49
CA PHE A 103 -26.51 12.90 -20.80
C PHE A 103 -28.01 13.22 -20.69
N SER A 104 -28.58 13.78 -21.76
CA SER A 104 -29.97 14.24 -21.77
C SER A 104 -30.97 13.08 -21.85
N ASN A 105 -32.23 13.29 -21.44
CA ASN A 105 -33.27 12.25 -21.50
C ASN A 105 -33.55 11.70 -22.92
N GLY A 106 -33.17 12.43 -23.98
CA GLY A 106 -33.23 11.98 -25.38
C GLY A 106 -31.95 11.30 -25.91
N ASP A 107 -30.83 11.37 -25.20
CA ASP A 107 -29.54 10.81 -25.61
C ASP A 107 -29.49 9.29 -25.40
N ALA A 108 -28.88 8.54 -26.32
CA ALA A 108 -28.58 7.12 -26.09
C ALA A 108 -27.64 6.94 -24.86
N PRO A 109 -27.93 5.96 -23.96
CA PRO A 109 -27.06 5.65 -22.82
C PRO A 109 -25.75 4.99 -23.27
N ALA A 110 -24.74 5.02 -22.41
CA ALA A 110 -23.51 4.26 -22.60
C ALA A 110 -23.76 2.77 -22.30
N LYS A 111 -23.93 1.95 -23.35
CA LYS A 111 -24.25 0.51 -23.25
C LYS A 111 -23.03 -0.36 -22.93
N ALA A 112 -21.85 0.07 -23.35
CA ALA A 112 -20.57 -0.52 -23.00
C ALA A 112 -19.53 0.59 -22.86
N ILE A 113 -18.48 0.31 -22.08
CA ILE A 113 -17.35 1.20 -21.82
C ILE A 113 -16.07 0.41 -22.12
N ALA A 114 -15.05 1.06 -22.65
CA ALA A 114 -13.69 0.51 -22.73
C ALA A 114 -12.66 1.61 -22.43
N THR A 115 -11.42 1.21 -22.16
CA THR A 115 -10.28 2.10 -21.90
C THR A 115 -9.07 1.67 -22.73
N ASP A 116 -8.09 2.57 -22.90
CA ASP A 116 -6.83 2.26 -23.59
C ASP A 116 -5.58 2.57 -22.75
N ASP A 117 -4.40 2.27 -23.31
CA ASP A 117 -3.09 2.43 -22.69
C ASP A 117 -2.75 3.87 -22.26
N LYS A 118 -3.44 4.87 -22.80
CA LYS A 118 -3.30 6.29 -22.41
C LYS A 118 -4.39 6.76 -21.44
N GLY A 119 -5.34 5.90 -21.08
CA GLY A 119 -6.43 6.22 -20.16
C GLY A 119 -7.59 6.98 -20.79
N ARG A 120 -7.74 6.98 -22.12
CA ARG A 120 -8.94 7.50 -22.78
C ARG A 120 -10.12 6.57 -22.51
N VAL A 121 -11.33 7.13 -22.43
CA VAL A 121 -12.55 6.38 -22.10
C VAL A 121 -13.48 6.35 -23.30
N TYR A 122 -13.80 5.15 -23.77
CA TYR A 122 -14.61 4.87 -24.94
C TYR A 122 -16.03 4.50 -24.49
N LEU A 123 -17.06 5.11 -25.10
CA LEU A 123 -18.47 4.93 -24.72
C LEU A 123 -19.31 4.52 -25.93
N ALA A 124 -19.90 3.32 -25.91
CA ALA A 124 -20.84 2.85 -26.93
C ALA A 124 -22.23 3.48 -26.70
N ARG A 125 -22.65 4.41 -27.57
CA ARG A 125 -23.82 5.27 -27.37
C ARG A 125 -24.78 5.27 -28.57
N GLY A 126 -25.38 4.12 -28.84
CA GLY A 126 -26.41 3.97 -29.87
C GLY A 126 -25.82 4.07 -31.28
N ARG A 127 -25.93 5.23 -31.93
CA ARG A 127 -25.43 5.44 -33.32
C ARG A 127 -23.96 5.88 -33.41
N ARG A 128 -23.28 6.00 -32.27
CA ARG A 128 -21.91 6.52 -32.15
C ARG A 128 -21.10 5.77 -31.10
N VAL A 129 -19.77 5.78 -31.24
CA VAL A 129 -18.84 5.57 -30.13
C VAL A 129 -18.17 6.90 -29.85
N GLU A 130 -18.22 7.38 -28.61
CA GLU A 130 -17.57 8.64 -28.21
C GLU A 130 -16.36 8.34 -27.34
N ILE A 131 -15.30 9.13 -27.48
CA ILE A 131 -14.03 8.94 -26.78
C ILE A 131 -13.73 10.21 -25.99
N TYR A 132 -13.49 10.03 -24.69
CA TYR A 132 -13.30 11.08 -23.70
C TYR A 132 -11.92 11.00 -23.04
N ASP A 133 -11.51 12.10 -22.40
CA ASP A 133 -10.37 12.12 -21.49
C ASP A 133 -10.62 11.27 -20.24
N ALA A 134 -9.55 11.02 -19.47
CA ALA A 134 -9.59 10.19 -18.26
C ALA A 134 -10.52 10.73 -17.16
N ASN A 135 -10.97 11.99 -17.20
CA ASN A 135 -11.90 12.58 -16.24
C ASN A 135 -13.32 12.79 -16.80
N LEU A 136 -13.61 12.26 -18.00
CA LEU A 136 -14.92 12.35 -18.67
C LEU A 136 -15.39 13.80 -18.93
N SER A 137 -14.43 14.74 -19.00
CA SER A 137 -14.64 16.19 -19.06
C SER A 137 -14.58 16.75 -20.48
N GLU A 138 -13.73 16.17 -21.34
CA GLU A 138 -13.56 16.56 -22.74
C GLU A 138 -13.80 15.36 -23.67
N ARG A 139 -14.58 15.55 -24.74
CA ARG A 139 -14.80 14.54 -25.78
C ARG A 139 -13.76 14.69 -26.89
N LEU A 140 -12.67 13.97 -26.75
CA LEU A 140 -11.52 13.92 -27.66
C LEU A 140 -11.87 13.48 -29.09
N PHE A 141 -12.79 12.53 -29.27
CA PHE A 141 -13.14 11.99 -30.58
C PHE A 141 -14.53 11.36 -30.63
N ALA A 142 -15.06 11.11 -31.83
CA ALA A 142 -16.28 10.33 -32.02
C ALA A 142 -16.27 9.56 -33.35
N LEU A 143 -16.78 8.33 -33.32
CA LEU A 143 -17.13 7.53 -34.49
C LEU A 143 -18.65 7.54 -34.69
N ALA A 144 -19.09 7.59 -35.94
CA ALA A 144 -20.48 7.50 -36.36
C ALA A 144 -20.66 6.30 -37.32
N ASP A 145 -21.84 6.23 -37.96
CA ASP A 145 -22.29 5.09 -38.77
C ASP A 145 -22.38 3.75 -38.01
N PHE A 146 -22.97 3.81 -36.81
CA PHE A 146 -23.65 2.65 -36.24
C PHE A 146 -25.16 2.88 -36.31
N GLU A 147 -25.92 1.80 -36.40
CA GLU A 147 -27.35 1.76 -36.16
C GLU A 147 -27.66 1.46 -34.70
N LYS A 148 -27.01 0.42 -34.12
CA LYS A 148 -27.10 0.14 -32.69
C LYS A 148 -25.83 -0.50 -32.10
N CYS A 149 -24.85 0.35 -31.77
CA CYS A 149 -23.66 -0.07 -31.05
C CYS A 149 -23.98 -0.43 -29.58
N GLU A 150 -23.64 -1.67 -29.17
CA GLU A 150 -23.86 -2.18 -27.80
C GLU A 150 -22.62 -2.76 -27.12
N GLY A 151 -21.61 -3.25 -27.85
CA GLY A 151 -20.31 -3.69 -27.32
C GLY A 151 -19.12 -3.02 -28.01
N ILE A 152 -18.08 -2.70 -27.24
CA ILE A 152 -16.81 -2.09 -27.68
C ILE A 152 -15.62 -2.66 -26.89
N ALA A 153 -14.45 -2.71 -27.51
CA ALA A 153 -13.19 -3.04 -26.87
C ALA A 153 -12.03 -2.29 -27.55
N ALA A 154 -11.24 -1.55 -26.77
CA ALA A 154 -10.01 -0.91 -27.24
C ALA A 154 -8.78 -1.76 -26.88
N ALA A 155 -7.77 -1.78 -27.74
CA ALA A 155 -6.56 -2.57 -27.53
C ALA A 155 -5.33 -1.94 -28.22
N ARG A 156 -4.14 -2.33 -27.77
CA ARG A 156 -2.87 -2.03 -28.43
C ARG A 156 -2.34 -3.28 -29.14
N LEU A 157 -2.43 -3.31 -30.47
CA LEU A 157 -1.97 -4.45 -31.29
C LEU A 157 -0.84 -3.99 -32.20
N GLU A 158 0.32 -4.66 -32.16
CA GLU A 158 1.50 -4.35 -32.99
C GLU A 158 1.93 -2.87 -32.91
N GLY A 159 1.79 -2.25 -31.73
CA GLY A 159 2.08 -0.83 -31.51
C GLY A 159 0.99 0.15 -32.01
N LYS A 160 -0.01 -0.32 -32.75
CA LYS A 160 -1.17 0.48 -33.16
C LYS A 160 -2.25 0.47 -32.09
N LEU A 161 -2.98 1.57 -31.99
CA LEU A 161 -4.25 1.65 -31.25
C LEU A 161 -5.38 1.14 -32.15
N VAL A 162 -6.22 0.25 -31.61
CA VAL A 162 -7.38 -0.29 -32.31
C VAL A 162 -8.62 -0.26 -31.43
N LEU A 163 -9.78 -0.13 -32.08
CA LEU A 163 -11.09 -0.26 -31.46
C LEU A 163 -11.90 -1.29 -32.24
N TYR A 164 -12.42 -2.29 -31.54
CA TYR A 164 -13.45 -3.19 -32.03
C TYR A 164 -14.80 -2.68 -31.54
N ALA A 165 -15.82 -2.71 -32.40
CA ALA A 165 -17.17 -2.27 -32.07
C ALA A 165 -18.21 -3.14 -32.79
N THR A 166 -19.24 -3.58 -32.06
CA THR A 166 -20.38 -4.31 -32.63
C THR A 166 -21.45 -3.35 -33.13
N ASP A 167 -22.19 -3.72 -34.17
CA ASP A 167 -23.53 -3.20 -34.42
C ASP A 167 -24.56 -4.32 -34.23
N ARG A 168 -25.42 -4.21 -33.22
CA ARG A 168 -26.46 -5.20 -32.92
C ARG A 168 -27.57 -5.23 -33.97
N ALA A 169 -27.90 -4.10 -34.58
CA ALA A 169 -29.00 -4.02 -35.55
C ALA A 169 -28.57 -4.53 -36.93
N ARG A 170 -27.33 -4.21 -37.34
CA ARG A 170 -26.72 -4.73 -38.58
C ARG A 170 -26.10 -6.13 -38.43
N GLY A 171 -25.84 -6.55 -37.19
CA GLY A 171 -25.23 -7.85 -36.90
C GLY A 171 -23.74 -7.92 -37.23
N THR A 172 -23.02 -6.79 -37.22
CA THR A 172 -21.61 -6.71 -37.62
C THR A 172 -20.66 -6.58 -36.44
N LEU A 173 -19.41 -6.98 -36.67
CA LEU A 173 -18.26 -6.55 -35.89
C LEU A 173 -17.33 -5.74 -36.81
N SER A 174 -17.07 -4.48 -36.46
CA SER A 174 -16.10 -3.63 -37.12
C SER A 174 -14.80 -3.54 -36.28
N ARG A 175 -13.64 -3.50 -36.94
CA ARG A 175 -12.32 -3.19 -36.36
C ARG A 175 -11.78 -1.91 -36.98
N PHE A 176 -11.53 -0.90 -36.17
CA PHE A 176 -10.93 0.37 -36.56
C PHE A 176 -9.47 0.43 -36.13
N GLU A 177 -8.59 0.87 -37.01
CA GLU A 177 -7.26 1.39 -36.63
C GLU A 177 -7.38 2.90 -36.40
N LEU A 178 -6.91 3.36 -35.24
CA LEU A 178 -7.01 4.75 -34.80
C LEU A 178 -5.65 5.45 -34.92
N SER A 179 -5.62 6.55 -35.67
CA SER A 179 -4.42 7.38 -35.84
C SER A 179 -4.30 8.38 -34.70
N GLU A 180 -3.27 8.21 -33.88
CA GLU A 180 -2.96 9.11 -32.77
C GLU A 180 -2.19 10.36 -33.21
N GLY A 181 -2.31 11.43 -32.43
CA GLY A 181 -1.44 12.59 -32.47
C GLY A 181 -0.63 12.73 -31.17
N GLU A 182 -0.37 13.96 -30.73
CA GLU A 182 0.37 14.21 -29.48
C GLU A 182 -0.52 14.05 -28.24
N GLY A 183 0.07 13.57 -27.14
CA GLY A 183 -0.66 13.30 -25.91
C GLY A 183 -1.83 12.32 -26.12
N LEU A 184 -3.05 12.79 -25.87
CA LEU A 184 -4.30 12.03 -26.02
C LEU A 184 -4.96 12.15 -27.41
N GLU A 185 -4.44 13.02 -28.29
CA GLU A 185 -5.07 13.36 -29.57
C GLU A 185 -5.39 12.13 -30.44
N LEU A 186 -6.58 12.11 -31.04
CA LEU A 186 -6.99 11.16 -32.08
C LEU A 186 -7.40 11.94 -33.33
N ARG A 187 -6.80 11.60 -34.47
CA ARG A 187 -6.93 12.35 -35.74
C ARG A 187 -7.93 11.71 -36.69
N HIS A 188 -7.78 10.41 -36.91
CA HIS A 188 -8.54 9.65 -37.88
C HIS A 188 -8.82 8.23 -37.40
N ALA A 189 -9.86 7.61 -37.95
CA ALA A 189 -10.15 6.20 -37.81
C ALA A 189 -10.42 5.59 -39.18
N ARG A 190 -9.88 4.40 -39.44
CA ARG A 190 -10.16 3.61 -40.65
C ARG A 190 -10.62 2.22 -40.24
N LYS A 191 -11.69 1.69 -40.85
CA LYS A 191 -11.97 0.25 -40.74
C LYS A 191 -10.81 -0.49 -41.43
N ALA A 192 -10.21 -1.48 -40.75
CA ALA A 192 -9.14 -2.30 -41.31
C ALA A 192 -8.97 -3.63 -40.54
N GLY A 193 -8.58 -4.70 -41.23
CA GLY A 193 -8.32 -6.03 -40.63
C GLY A 193 -9.47 -7.01 -40.80
N LEU A 194 -9.54 -8.05 -39.95
CA LEU A 194 -10.55 -9.12 -40.07
C LEU A 194 -10.53 -9.82 -41.45
N SER A 195 -9.35 -9.88 -42.08
CA SER A 195 -9.12 -10.33 -43.47
C SER A 195 -9.88 -9.57 -44.58
N GLY A 196 -10.27 -8.32 -44.35
CA GLY A 196 -10.82 -7.43 -45.39
C GLY A 196 -10.84 -5.96 -44.98
N GLU A 197 -11.91 -5.26 -45.35
CA GLU A 197 -12.16 -3.83 -45.06
C GLU A 197 -12.48 -3.55 -43.58
N GLY A 198 -12.02 -4.39 -42.63
CA GLY A 198 -12.23 -4.20 -41.20
C GLY A 198 -13.65 -4.37 -40.71
N GLU A 199 -14.51 -5.11 -41.42
CA GLU A 199 -15.87 -5.40 -40.97
C GLU A 199 -16.32 -6.78 -41.44
N ILE A 200 -17.01 -7.50 -40.56
CA ILE A 200 -17.60 -8.81 -40.85
C ILE A 200 -19.04 -8.89 -40.33
N VAL A 201 -19.89 -9.65 -41.03
CA VAL A 201 -21.23 -10.01 -40.57
C VAL A 201 -21.16 -11.26 -39.69
N ILE A 202 -21.72 -11.20 -38.50
CA ILE A 202 -21.77 -12.35 -37.58
C ILE A 202 -22.92 -13.26 -37.98
N ALA A 203 -22.60 -14.35 -38.67
CA ALA A 203 -23.59 -15.30 -39.16
C ALA A 203 -24.37 -15.96 -38.00
N ASN A 204 -25.70 -16.01 -38.12
CA ASN A 204 -26.62 -16.56 -37.12
C ASN A 204 -26.65 -15.84 -35.76
N HIS A 205 -26.10 -14.62 -35.64
CA HIS A 205 -26.34 -13.75 -34.49
C HIS A 205 -27.84 -13.48 -34.28
N LYS A 206 -28.18 -12.91 -33.12
CA LYS A 206 -29.53 -12.47 -32.79
C LYS A 206 -29.57 -11.18 -31.97
N SER A 207 -28.61 -11.00 -31.09
CA SER A 207 -28.70 -10.04 -29.99
C SER A 207 -27.29 -9.81 -29.42
N LEU A 208 -26.38 -9.30 -30.26
CA LEU A 208 -24.99 -8.99 -29.88
C LEU A 208 -24.93 -8.06 -28.65
N ARG A 209 -23.94 -8.26 -27.78
CA ARG A 209 -23.69 -7.50 -26.55
C ARG A 209 -22.17 -7.30 -26.33
N GLY A 210 -21.69 -7.61 -25.13
CA GLY A 210 -20.35 -7.33 -24.65
C GLY A 210 -19.25 -8.01 -25.45
N LEU A 211 -18.07 -7.40 -25.38
CA LEU A 211 -16.97 -7.61 -26.31
C LEU A 211 -15.65 -7.41 -25.56
N ALA A 212 -14.76 -8.39 -25.63
CA ALA A 212 -13.39 -8.28 -25.16
C ALA A 212 -12.40 -8.79 -26.22
N VAL A 213 -11.16 -8.33 -26.17
CA VAL A 213 -10.13 -8.59 -27.18
C VAL A 213 -8.86 -9.08 -26.51
N GLN A 214 -8.33 -10.21 -26.99
CA GLN A 214 -7.05 -10.76 -26.55
C GLN A 214 -5.87 -9.91 -27.03
N SER A 215 -4.71 -10.06 -26.37
CA SER A 215 -3.42 -9.49 -26.78
C SER A 215 -2.96 -9.88 -28.20
N ASP A 216 -3.46 -11.00 -28.74
CA ASP A 216 -3.25 -11.43 -30.13
C ASP A 216 -4.24 -10.81 -31.15
N GLY A 217 -5.23 -10.04 -30.67
CA GLY A 217 -6.30 -9.44 -31.46
C GLY A 217 -7.54 -10.32 -31.70
N THR A 218 -7.62 -11.51 -31.09
CA THR A 218 -8.81 -12.36 -31.09
C THR A 218 -9.92 -11.72 -30.27
N ALA A 219 -11.04 -11.40 -30.91
CA ALA A 219 -12.22 -10.86 -30.25
C ALA A 219 -13.13 -11.98 -29.72
N TRP A 220 -13.71 -11.75 -28.55
CA TRP A 220 -14.72 -12.59 -27.90
C TRP A 220 -15.99 -11.75 -27.72
N LEU A 221 -17.14 -12.28 -28.13
CA LEU A 221 -18.37 -11.51 -28.32
C LEU A 221 -19.61 -12.28 -27.86
N ALA A 222 -20.36 -11.72 -26.90
CA ALA A 222 -21.62 -12.27 -26.41
C ALA A 222 -22.79 -12.06 -27.40
N ASP A 223 -23.65 -13.07 -27.54
CA ASP A 223 -24.89 -13.07 -28.33
C ASP A 223 -26.03 -13.66 -27.49
N HIS A 224 -26.95 -12.80 -27.04
CA HIS A 224 -27.75 -13.02 -25.81
C HIS A 224 -28.82 -14.11 -25.90
N ASP A 225 -29.56 -14.21 -27.01
CA ASP A 225 -30.67 -15.16 -27.19
C ASP A 225 -30.49 -15.81 -28.57
N PRO A 226 -30.15 -17.11 -28.72
CA PRO A 226 -30.32 -18.20 -27.75
C PRO A 226 -29.17 -18.39 -26.74
N GLY A 227 -28.19 -17.49 -26.70
CA GLY A 227 -27.06 -17.56 -25.78
C GLY A 227 -25.84 -18.24 -26.38
N ARG A 228 -24.90 -17.44 -26.87
CA ARG A 228 -23.59 -17.89 -27.38
C ARG A 228 -22.50 -16.89 -27.02
N VAL A 229 -21.25 -17.36 -27.09
CA VAL A 229 -20.07 -16.50 -27.26
C VAL A 229 -19.40 -16.86 -28.57
N PHE A 230 -19.20 -15.87 -29.44
CA PHE A 230 -18.38 -15.99 -30.64
C PHE A 230 -16.91 -15.70 -30.29
N ARG A 231 -16.01 -16.56 -30.76
CA ARG A 231 -14.57 -16.28 -30.86
C ARG A 231 -14.26 -15.93 -32.30
N ILE A 232 -13.60 -14.80 -32.53
CA ILE A 232 -13.33 -14.22 -33.85
C ILE A 232 -11.84 -13.89 -33.92
N TYR A 233 -11.10 -14.60 -34.76
CA TYR A 233 -9.65 -14.42 -34.91
C TYR A 233 -9.33 -13.17 -35.76
N PRO A 234 -8.09 -12.62 -35.68
CA PRO A 234 -7.67 -11.45 -36.48
C PRO A 234 -7.85 -11.60 -38.00
N ASN A 235 -7.93 -12.83 -38.50
CA ASN A 235 -8.17 -13.19 -39.90
C ASN A 235 -9.66 -13.42 -40.25
N GLY A 236 -10.59 -12.88 -39.46
CA GLY A 236 -12.03 -12.94 -39.70
C GLY A 236 -12.69 -14.32 -39.54
N ARG A 237 -11.91 -15.40 -39.37
CA ARG A 237 -12.45 -16.72 -39.03
C ARG A 237 -13.14 -16.66 -37.68
N MET A 238 -14.25 -17.37 -37.54
CA MET A 238 -15.03 -17.39 -36.30
C MET A 238 -15.49 -18.80 -35.92
N ASN A 239 -15.69 -19.03 -34.62
CA ASN A 239 -16.39 -20.18 -34.07
C ASN A 239 -17.29 -19.73 -32.91
N SER A 240 -18.33 -20.49 -32.58
CA SER A 240 -19.26 -20.15 -31.49
C SER A 240 -19.30 -21.24 -30.42
N ILE A 241 -19.31 -20.83 -29.16
CA ILE A 241 -19.53 -21.68 -27.99
C ILE A 241 -20.93 -21.40 -27.45
N SER A 242 -21.65 -22.44 -27.04
CA SER A 242 -22.99 -22.29 -26.46
C SER A 242 -22.89 -21.88 -25.00
N VAL A 243 -23.38 -20.68 -24.66
CA VAL A 243 -23.44 -20.16 -23.29
C VAL A 243 -24.79 -19.46 -23.14
N ARG A 244 -25.75 -20.16 -22.52
CA ARG A 244 -27.13 -19.67 -22.35
C ARG A 244 -27.13 -18.24 -21.79
N ASN A 245 -27.92 -17.37 -22.42
CA ASN A 245 -28.22 -16.01 -21.97
C ASN A 245 -26.97 -15.12 -21.74
N ALA A 246 -25.89 -15.32 -22.51
CA ALA A 246 -24.65 -14.56 -22.40
C ALA A 246 -24.86 -13.04 -22.55
N ILE A 247 -24.32 -12.23 -21.64
CA ILE A 247 -24.46 -10.78 -21.64
C ILE A 247 -23.15 -10.07 -21.96
N ASP A 248 -22.09 -10.36 -21.22
CA ASP A 248 -20.79 -9.71 -21.36
C ASP A 248 -19.67 -10.75 -21.20
N VAL A 249 -18.46 -10.37 -21.61
CA VAL A 249 -17.27 -11.23 -21.62
C VAL A 249 -16.03 -10.46 -21.18
N ALA A 250 -15.31 -10.99 -20.21
CA ALA A 250 -13.99 -10.50 -19.81
C ALA A 250 -12.94 -11.62 -19.83
N LEU A 251 -11.67 -11.24 -19.92
CA LEU A 251 -10.54 -12.13 -20.20
C LEU A 251 -9.47 -12.02 -19.11
N ASP A 252 -9.05 -13.14 -18.53
CA ASP A 252 -7.83 -13.23 -17.72
C ASP A 252 -6.78 -14.08 -18.45
N GLU A 253 -5.95 -13.43 -19.27
CA GLU A 253 -4.86 -14.11 -19.98
C GLU A 253 -3.79 -14.69 -19.04
N LYS A 254 -3.64 -14.14 -17.84
CA LYS A 254 -2.69 -14.62 -16.83
C LYS A 254 -3.17 -15.91 -16.15
N ARG A 255 -4.50 -16.13 -16.08
CA ARG A 255 -5.10 -17.38 -15.63
C ARG A 255 -5.46 -18.34 -16.78
N GLY A 256 -5.57 -17.84 -18.01
CA GLY A 256 -6.08 -18.59 -19.15
C GLY A 256 -7.61 -18.80 -19.10
N GLU A 257 -8.35 -17.83 -18.56
CA GLU A 257 -9.78 -17.92 -18.29
C GLU A 257 -10.59 -16.82 -18.99
N ILE A 258 -11.83 -17.14 -19.35
CA ILE A 258 -12.85 -16.22 -19.90
C ILE A 258 -14.03 -16.23 -18.94
N PHE A 259 -14.54 -15.07 -18.58
CA PHE A 259 -15.68 -14.91 -17.69
C PHE A 259 -16.87 -14.40 -18.51
N VAL A 260 -17.94 -15.19 -18.58
CA VAL A 260 -19.16 -14.87 -19.36
C VAL A 260 -20.32 -14.67 -18.40
N THR A 261 -20.84 -13.45 -18.29
CA THR A 261 -22.02 -13.15 -17.46
C THR A 261 -23.31 -13.62 -18.12
N GLN A 262 -24.33 -13.96 -17.32
CA GLN A 262 -25.54 -14.60 -17.81
C GLN A 262 -26.81 -13.97 -17.21
N ASP A 263 -27.73 -13.59 -18.10
CA ASP A 263 -29.05 -13.07 -17.75
C ASP A 263 -29.97 -14.17 -17.18
N THR A 264 -30.93 -13.74 -16.35
CA THR A 264 -31.89 -14.54 -15.55
C THR A 264 -31.31 -15.56 -14.56
N SER A 265 -30.01 -15.87 -14.63
CA SER A 265 -29.39 -17.01 -13.93
C SER A 265 -28.47 -16.62 -12.79
N ARG A 266 -28.09 -15.33 -12.65
CA ARG A 266 -27.21 -14.80 -11.60
C ARG A 266 -25.84 -15.51 -11.54
N THR A 267 -25.35 -16.03 -12.67
CA THR A 267 -24.12 -16.81 -12.77
C THR A 267 -23.12 -16.23 -13.77
N ILE A 268 -21.85 -16.57 -13.57
CA ILE A 268 -20.79 -16.39 -14.56
C ILE A 268 -20.30 -17.76 -15.01
N THR A 269 -20.39 -18.05 -16.30
CA THR A 269 -19.75 -19.24 -16.89
C THR A 269 -18.29 -18.95 -17.14
N VAL A 270 -17.39 -19.77 -16.59
CA VAL A 270 -15.95 -19.68 -16.83
C VAL A 270 -15.57 -20.67 -17.93
N LEU A 271 -14.97 -20.17 -19.02
CA LEU A 271 -14.42 -20.96 -20.11
C LEU A 271 -12.89 -20.88 -20.11
N ARG A 272 -12.23 -21.87 -20.71
CA ARG A 272 -10.78 -21.87 -20.93
C ARG A 272 -10.45 -21.06 -22.18
N LEU A 273 -9.50 -20.14 -22.06
CA LEU A 273 -9.11 -19.17 -23.08
C LEU A 273 -8.56 -19.81 -24.38
N THR A 274 -7.96 -21.00 -24.28
CA THR A 274 -7.30 -21.68 -25.41
C THR A 274 -8.28 -22.28 -26.41
N ASP A 275 -9.38 -22.86 -25.94
CA ASP A 275 -10.29 -23.71 -26.72
C ASP A 275 -11.79 -23.41 -26.51
N GLY A 276 -12.15 -22.59 -25.52
CA GLY A 276 -13.53 -22.29 -25.16
C GLY A 276 -14.23 -23.38 -24.35
N ALA A 277 -13.51 -24.39 -23.85
CA ALA A 277 -14.09 -25.46 -23.03
C ALA A 277 -14.57 -24.93 -21.67
N PHE A 278 -15.69 -25.46 -21.17
CA PHE A 278 -16.22 -25.15 -19.84
C PHE A 278 -15.23 -25.53 -18.74
N VAL A 279 -15.06 -24.65 -17.73
CA VAL A 279 -14.20 -24.87 -16.56
C VAL A 279 -15.03 -24.98 -15.28
N ARG A 280 -15.82 -23.94 -14.96
CA ARG A 280 -16.72 -23.89 -13.80
C ARG A 280 -17.82 -22.84 -14.01
N THR A 281 -18.82 -22.86 -13.13
CA THR A 281 -19.76 -21.76 -12.97
C THR A 281 -19.47 -21.06 -11.64
N LEU A 282 -19.45 -19.73 -11.64
CA LEU A 282 -19.39 -18.91 -10.44
C LEU A 282 -20.79 -18.39 -10.12
N THR A 283 -21.11 -18.34 -8.83
CA THR A 283 -22.36 -17.78 -8.31
C THR A 283 -22.02 -16.87 -7.13
N PRO A 284 -22.40 -15.58 -7.14
CA PRO A 284 -22.24 -14.71 -5.97
C PRO A 284 -23.09 -15.23 -4.80
N PRO A 285 -22.55 -15.32 -3.57
CA PRO A 285 -23.27 -15.80 -2.40
C PRO A 285 -24.15 -14.67 -1.82
N LEU A 286 -25.23 -14.32 -2.53
CA LEU A 286 -26.05 -13.12 -2.23
C LEU A 286 -26.50 -13.03 -0.76
N ALA A 287 -26.91 -14.14 -0.15
CA ALA A 287 -27.30 -14.18 1.26
C ALA A 287 -26.13 -13.88 2.23
N GLU A 288 -24.90 -14.31 1.93
CA GLU A 288 -23.70 -13.96 2.71
C GLU A 288 -23.31 -12.49 2.53
N LEU A 289 -23.65 -11.90 1.38
CA LEU A 289 -23.49 -10.47 1.06
C LEU A 289 -24.65 -9.60 1.56
N LYS A 290 -25.62 -10.14 2.31
CA LYS A 290 -26.88 -9.50 2.73
C LYS A 290 -27.78 -8.98 1.60
N LEU A 291 -27.61 -9.46 0.37
CA LEU A 291 -28.42 -9.05 -0.79
C LEU A 291 -29.70 -9.90 -0.88
N ALA A 292 -30.83 -9.23 -1.16
CA ALA A 292 -32.15 -9.87 -1.21
C ALA A 292 -32.28 -10.89 -2.37
N GLU A 293 -32.90 -12.04 -2.11
CA GLU A 293 -33.19 -13.00 -3.18
C GLU A 293 -34.37 -12.55 -4.07
N ARG A 294 -35.36 -11.85 -3.48
CA ARG A 294 -36.59 -11.43 -4.16
C ARG A 294 -36.37 -10.23 -5.10
N GLY A 295 -36.10 -10.55 -6.36
CA GLY A 295 -36.12 -9.62 -7.48
C GLY A 295 -36.21 -10.44 -8.77
N ALA A 296 -37.34 -10.37 -9.47
CA ALA A 296 -37.56 -11.17 -10.66
C ALA A 296 -36.72 -10.61 -11.83
N ASN A 297 -35.72 -11.38 -12.26
CA ASN A 297 -34.74 -11.04 -13.31
C ASN A 297 -33.60 -10.09 -12.89
N LEU A 298 -33.02 -10.25 -11.68
CA LEU A 298 -31.66 -9.73 -11.44
C LEU A 298 -30.65 -10.53 -12.30
N ALA A 299 -29.95 -9.84 -13.20
CA ALA A 299 -29.06 -10.41 -14.21
C ALA A 299 -27.63 -9.88 -14.01
N LEU A 300 -26.62 -10.74 -14.00
CA LEU A 300 -25.23 -10.25 -14.03
C LEU A 300 -24.96 -9.68 -15.43
N THR A 301 -24.47 -8.45 -15.48
CA THR A 301 -24.30 -7.70 -16.73
C THR A 301 -22.84 -7.46 -17.06
N GLY A 302 -22.29 -6.30 -16.72
CA GLY A 302 -20.90 -5.97 -17.00
C GLY A 302 -19.97 -6.84 -16.18
N VAL A 303 -18.89 -7.31 -16.78
CA VAL A 303 -17.77 -7.96 -16.08
C VAL A 303 -16.45 -7.36 -16.54
N GLU A 304 -15.55 -7.10 -15.61
CA GLU A 304 -14.23 -6.52 -15.90
C GLU A 304 -13.17 -7.16 -15.00
N VAL A 305 -12.00 -7.48 -15.54
CA VAL A 305 -11.00 -8.35 -14.89
C VAL A 305 -9.81 -7.55 -14.39
N ILE A 306 -9.31 -7.91 -13.21
CA ILE A 306 -7.96 -7.56 -12.75
C ILE A 306 -7.04 -8.79 -12.95
N PRO A 307 -6.18 -8.84 -13.99
CA PRO A 307 -5.46 -10.06 -14.38
C PRO A 307 -4.68 -10.75 -13.24
N GLY A 308 -5.13 -11.96 -12.89
CA GLY A 308 -4.62 -12.81 -11.83
C GLY A 308 -4.86 -12.31 -10.40
N GLN A 309 -5.74 -11.32 -10.18
CA GLN A 309 -6.11 -10.80 -8.86
C GLN A 309 -7.60 -10.94 -8.56
N GLY A 310 -8.48 -10.67 -9.52
CA GLY A 310 -9.93 -10.76 -9.33
C GLY A 310 -10.73 -10.29 -10.52
N LEU A 311 -12.03 -10.07 -10.32
CA LEU A 311 -12.92 -9.41 -11.27
C LEU A 311 -14.00 -8.58 -10.58
N PHE A 312 -14.52 -7.58 -11.28
CA PHE A 312 -15.69 -6.79 -10.92
C PHE A 312 -16.90 -7.25 -11.74
N VAL A 313 -18.10 -7.14 -11.14
CA VAL A 313 -19.37 -7.49 -11.79
C VAL A 313 -20.44 -6.49 -11.38
N CYS A 314 -21.30 -6.07 -12.31
CA CYS A 314 -22.52 -5.32 -12.01
C CYS A 314 -23.79 -6.07 -12.44
N ASN A 315 -24.94 -5.46 -12.19
CA ASN A 315 -26.26 -6.07 -12.30
C ASN A 315 -27.18 -5.28 -13.26
N GLU A 316 -28.17 -5.94 -13.84
CA GLU A 316 -29.41 -5.35 -14.36
C GLU A 316 -30.56 -5.82 -13.46
N ASN A 317 -31.50 -4.93 -13.15
CA ASN A 317 -32.86 -5.40 -12.85
C ASN A 317 -33.67 -5.50 -14.17
N GLY A 318 -34.17 -6.70 -14.44
CA GLY A 318 -34.98 -6.99 -15.62
C GLY A 318 -36.44 -6.55 -15.46
N ARG A 319 -37.29 -6.97 -16.40
CA ARG A 319 -38.71 -6.57 -16.38
C ARG A 319 -39.46 -7.14 -15.18
N SER A 320 -40.15 -6.26 -14.46
CA SER A 320 -41.27 -6.64 -13.60
C SER A 320 -42.31 -7.44 -14.39
N LEU A 321 -42.78 -8.53 -13.80
CA LEU A 321 -43.90 -9.34 -14.28
C LEU A 321 -45.19 -8.87 -13.61
N THR A 322 -46.28 -8.87 -14.38
CA THR A 322 -47.66 -8.49 -13.99
C THR A 322 -47.92 -7.00 -13.70
N THR A 323 -48.35 -6.28 -14.73
CA THR A 323 -49.45 -5.33 -14.55
C THR A 323 -50.72 -6.10 -14.17
N GLY A 324 -51.18 -6.00 -12.92
CA GLY A 324 -52.55 -6.37 -12.56
C GLY A 324 -52.74 -7.45 -11.50
N ALA A 325 -52.30 -7.20 -10.26
CA ALA A 325 -53.02 -7.63 -9.05
C ALA A 325 -52.56 -6.80 -7.84
N ALA A 326 -53.32 -5.77 -7.45
CA ALA A 326 -53.17 -5.17 -6.13
C ALA A 326 -53.96 -6.01 -5.11
N GLY A 327 -53.31 -6.45 -4.03
CA GLY A 327 -53.94 -7.30 -3.01
C GLY A 327 -53.00 -7.63 -1.87
N ASP A 328 -53.13 -6.86 -0.78
CA ASP A 328 -52.79 -7.11 0.63
C ASP A 328 -51.60 -8.03 0.98
N SER A 329 -50.57 -7.44 1.59
CA SER A 329 -49.60 -8.15 2.45
C SER A 329 -49.54 -7.45 3.82
N PRO A 330 -49.88 -8.12 4.95
CA PRO A 330 -50.20 -7.44 6.21
C PRO A 330 -49.02 -7.40 7.21
N PHE A 331 -48.05 -6.51 6.99
CA PHE A 331 -47.00 -6.23 7.99
C PHE A 331 -46.78 -4.74 8.18
N SER A 332 -47.22 -4.23 9.33
CA SER A 332 -46.98 -2.88 9.81
C SER A 332 -46.38 -2.91 11.21
N ASN A 333 -45.32 -2.13 11.42
CA ASN A 333 -44.72 -1.77 12.70
C ASN A 333 -44.07 -2.90 13.52
N SER A 334 -42.75 -3.00 13.40
CA SER A 334 -41.86 -3.06 14.56
C SER A 334 -40.57 -2.31 14.21
N ASP A 335 -40.13 -1.41 15.09
CA ASP A 335 -38.79 -0.81 15.00
C ASP A 335 -37.68 -1.88 15.18
N ASP A 336 -36.43 -1.52 14.88
CA ASP A 336 -35.21 -2.35 15.00
C ASP A 336 -35.06 -3.58 14.05
N SER A 337 -35.09 -3.38 12.72
CA SER A 337 -34.33 -4.27 11.80
C SER A 337 -34.00 -3.69 10.41
N GLU A 338 -32.70 -3.56 10.12
CA GLU A 338 -32.00 -3.51 8.80
C GLU A 338 -32.72 -2.92 7.56
N PHE A 339 -32.45 -1.64 7.28
CA PHE A 339 -32.70 -0.95 6.01
C PHE A 339 -31.80 -1.49 4.87
N PHE A 340 -32.12 -2.66 4.31
CA PHE A 340 -31.37 -3.25 3.16
C PHE A 340 -32.22 -4.06 2.16
N PHE A 341 -33.55 -4.14 2.36
CA PHE A 341 -34.38 -5.18 1.72
C PHE A 341 -35.54 -4.63 0.86
N GLY A 342 -35.47 -3.37 0.42
CA GLY A 342 -36.58 -2.68 -0.26
C GLY A 342 -36.28 -2.00 -1.61
N ASP A 343 -35.02 -1.75 -1.96
CA ASP A 343 -34.66 -0.86 -3.08
C ASP A 343 -33.72 -1.51 -4.13
N ASP A 344 -33.67 -0.93 -5.33
CA ASP A 344 -32.90 -1.36 -6.51
C ASP A 344 -31.40 -1.04 -6.40
N ASN A 345 -30.82 -1.33 -5.23
CA ASN A 345 -29.39 -1.18 -4.97
C ASN A 345 -28.57 -1.90 -6.05
N ASP A 346 -27.79 -1.15 -6.83
CA ASP A 346 -26.84 -1.65 -7.84
C ASP A 346 -25.47 -1.93 -7.18
N PRO A 347 -25.13 -3.17 -6.75
CA PRO A 347 -23.80 -3.47 -6.27
C PRO A 347 -22.81 -3.63 -7.43
N VAL A 348 -21.63 -3.01 -7.30
CA VAL A 348 -20.42 -3.55 -7.91
C VAL A 348 -19.90 -4.61 -6.96
N LEU A 349 -20.00 -5.87 -7.38
CA LEU A 349 -19.38 -7.00 -6.68
C LEU A 349 -17.93 -7.12 -7.11
N VAL A 350 -17.05 -7.47 -6.18
CA VAL A 350 -15.68 -7.92 -6.48
C VAL A 350 -15.50 -9.37 -6.05
N MET A 351 -14.89 -10.18 -6.90
CA MET A 351 -14.43 -11.52 -6.56
C MET A 351 -12.90 -11.52 -6.55
N ASN A 352 -12.31 -11.81 -5.39
CA ASN A 352 -10.85 -11.91 -5.23
C ASN A 352 -10.37 -13.34 -5.48
N PHE A 353 -9.29 -13.47 -6.25
CA PHE A 353 -8.57 -14.73 -6.51
C PHE A 353 -7.45 -15.01 -5.50
N THR A 354 -7.02 -14.03 -4.70
CA THR A 354 -5.87 -14.17 -3.80
C THR A 354 -6.23 -13.77 -2.38
N PHE A 355 -5.92 -14.63 -1.41
CA PHE A 355 -5.93 -14.23 0.00
C PHE A 355 -4.71 -13.37 0.29
N ALA A 356 -4.93 -12.11 0.64
CA ALA A 356 -3.87 -11.14 0.92
C ALA A 356 -4.23 -10.26 2.12
N ALA A 357 -3.20 -9.69 2.76
CA ALA A 357 -3.37 -8.60 3.71
C ALA A 357 -3.00 -7.28 3.02
N ASP A 358 -3.58 -6.18 3.49
CA ASP A 358 -3.31 -4.81 3.07
C ASP A 358 -3.04 -4.01 4.36
N ALA A 359 -1.79 -3.65 4.61
CA ALA A 359 -1.40 -2.91 5.81
C ALA A 359 -1.68 -1.40 5.70
N GLY A 360 -2.12 -0.93 4.54
CA GLY A 360 -2.19 0.47 4.16
C GLY A 360 -0.83 1.03 3.71
N PRO A 361 -0.82 2.18 3.02
CA PRO A 361 0.41 2.80 2.53
C PRO A 361 1.22 3.41 3.69
N ASP A 362 2.55 3.45 3.51
CA ASP A 362 3.48 4.19 4.37
C ASP A 362 3.06 5.66 4.54
N ARG A 363 3.26 6.22 5.75
CA ARG A 363 2.83 7.57 6.11
C ARG A 363 3.84 8.25 7.03
N GLU A 364 4.02 9.56 6.87
CA GLU A 364 4.68 10.41 7.86
C GLU A 364 3.62 11.07 8.77
N ILE A 365 3.92 11.18 10.06
CA ILE A 365 3.07 11.86 11.05
C ILE A 365 3.92 12.78 11.96
N MET A 366 3.31 13.84 12.48
CA MET A 366 3.88 14.62 13.58
C MET A 366 3.81 13.83 14.89
N LEU A 367 4.75 14.11 15.80
CA LEU A 367 4.86 13.39 17.08
C LEU A 367 3.55 13.43 17.89
N GLY A 368 3.06 12.26 18.26
CA GLY A 368 1.83 12.10 19.06
C GLY A 368 0.52 12.11 18.27
N GLN A 369 0.55 12.32 16.96
CA GLN A 369 -0.63 12.11 16.12
C GLN A 369 -1.08 10.64 16.12
N ALA A 370 -2.37 10.45 15.84
CA ALA A 370 -2.98 9.14 15.65
C ALA A 370 -3.12 8.83 14.16
N VAL A 371 -2.90 7.58 13.78
CA VAL A 371 -3.10 7.11 12.40
C VAL A 371 -3.73 5.72 12.40
N THR A 372 -4.84 5.56 11.69
CA THR A 372 -5.46 4.24 11.50
C THR A 372 -4.65 3.43 10.50
N LEU A 373 -4.19 2.25 10.92
CA LEU A 373 -3.46 1.30 10.08
C LEU A 373 -4.42 0.39 9.30
N GLY A 374 -3.87 -0.35 8.35
CA GLY A 374 -4.60 -1.27 7.49
C GLY A 374 -5.17 -0.57 6.27
N GLY A 375 -5.27 -1.33 5.17
CA GLY A 375 -6.20 -1.02 4.10
C GLY A 375 -7.63 -1.11 4.60
N ASN A 376 -8.57 -0.63 3.79
CA ASN A 376 -10.00 -0.77 4.06
C ASN A 376 -10.57 -1.75 3.03
N PRO A 377 -10.96 -2.99 3.35
CA PRO A 377 -10.56 -3.76 4.53
C PRO A 377 -9.06 -4.11 4.52
N THR A 378 -8.52 -4.48 5.69
CA THR A 378 -7.12 -4.95 5.89
C THR A 378 -6.86 -6.32 5.27
N VAL A 379 -7.88 -6.95 4.69
CA VAL A 379 -7.82 -8.30 4.12
C VAL A 379 -8.60 -8.38 2.81
N LEU A 380 -7.94 -8.90 1.77
CA LEU A 380 -8.56 -9.21 0.49
C LEU A 380 -8.81 -10.72 0.44
N GLY A 381 -10.09 -11.10 0.37
CA GLY A 381 -10.55 -12.48 0.30
C GLY A 381 -10.33 -13.34 1.56
N GLY A 382 -10.31 -14.66 1.37
CA GLY A 382 -10.28 -15.66 2.45
C GLY A 382 -11.62 -15.80 3.19
N ARG A 383 -11.82 -16.92 3.91
CA ARG A 383 -13.12 -17.21 4.55
C ARG A 383 -13.28 -16.47 5.89
N PRO A 384 -14.34 -15.65 6.07
CA PRO A 384 -14.64 -15.05 7.35
C PRO A 384 -15.10 -16.08 8.41
N PRO A 385 -14.96 -15.80 9.71
CA PRO A 385 -14.36 -14.59 10.26
C PRO A 385 -12.83 -14.63 10.20
N HIS A 386 -12.23 -13.49 9.88
CA HIS A 386 -10.79 -13.27 9.90
C HIS A 386 -10.32 -12.89 11.31
N ARG A 387 -9.06 -13.22 11.62
CA ARG A 387 -8.36 -12.81 12.85
C ARG A 387 -7.11 -12.04 12.47
N TYR A 388 -6.89 -10.90 13.12
CA TYR A 388 -5.75 -10.02 12.86
C TYR A 388 -4.77 -10.12 14.02
N ARG A 389 -3.49 -9.92 13.72
CA ARG A 389 -2.44 -9.71 14.72
C ARG A 389 -1.41 -8.73 14.18
N TRP A 390 -1.45 -7.52 14.71
CA TRP A 390 -0.47 -6.47 14.46
C TRP A 390 0.72 -6.56 15.42
N ALA A 391 1.90 -6.16 14.95
CA ALA A 391 3.13 -6.02 15.75
C ALA A 391 4.05 -4.93 15.15
N PRO A 392 4.83 -4.17 15.95
CA PRO A 392 4.92 -4.22 17.41
C PRO A 392 3.64 -3.72 18.11
N LEU A 393 3.53 -3.96 19.42
CA LEU A 393 2.43 -3.42 20.25
C LEU A 393 2.61 -1.93 20.59
N GLU A 394 3.83 -1.41 20.45
CA GLU A 394 4.19 -0.03 20.81
C GLU A 394 3.33 0.98 20.02
N GLY A 395 2.56 1.79 20.74
CA GLY A 395 1.68 2.81 20.17
C GLY A 395 0.34 2.31 19.62
N LEU A 396 0.04 1.01 19.58
CA LEU A 396 -1.28 0.50 19.14
C LEU A 396 -2.33 0.63 20.25
N ASN A 397 -3.59 0.89 19.87
CA ASN A 397 -4.73 0.83 20.80
C ASN A 397 -5.16 -0.61 21.14
N ASP A 398 -5.19 -1.49 20.13
CA ASP A 398 -5.48 -2.92 20.20
C ASP A 398 -4.83 -3.56 18.96
N ASN A 399 -4.18 -4.72 19.09
CA ASN A 399 -3.48 -5.35 17.97
C ASN A 399 -4.27 -6.46 17.26
N THR A 400 -5.53 -6.69 17.65
CA THR A 400 -6.43 -7.72 17.12
C THR A 400 -7.52 -7.18 16.20
N LEU A 401 -7.70 -5.85 16.15
CA LEU A 401 -8.57 -5.15 15.22
C LEU A 401 -8.07 -5.29 13.76
N SER A 402 -9.01 -5.24 12.81
CA SER A 402 -8.68 -5.07 11.37
C SER A 402 -7.86 -3.80 11.17
N ASN A 403 -8.38 -2.67 11.66
CA ASN A 403 -7.86 -1.33 11.43
C ASN A 403 -7.58 -0.65 12.78
N PRO A 404 -6.43 -0.94 13.42
CA PRO A 404 -6.09 -0.35 14.71
C PRO A 404 -5.61 1.10 14.55
N ILE A 405 -5.66 1.85 15.64
CA ILE A 405 -5.12 3.20 15.73
C ILE A 405 -3.71 3.11 16.31
N ALA A 406 -2.72 3.56 15.54
CA ALA A 406 -1.33 3.69 15.97
C ALA A 406 -1.00 5.13 16.39
N LYS A 407 -0.21 5.25 17.45
CA LYS A 407 0.39 6.49 17.99
C LYS A 407 1.87 6.27 18.32
N PRO A 408 2.74 5.95 17.33
CA PRO A 408 4.16 5.79 17.59
C PRO A 408 4.83 7.11 17.99
N ASN A 409 5.86 7.02 18.83
CA ASN A 409 6.68 8.16 19.27
C ASN A 409 8.01 8.30 18.48
N ARG A 410 8.25 7.39 17.53
CA ARG A 410 9.44 7.24 16.69
C ARG A 410 9.07 6.46 15.43
N THR A 411 9.84 6.59 14.35
CA THR A 411 9.59 5.82 13.12
C THR A 411 9.45 4.32 13.42
N THR A 412 8.30 3.74 13.07
CA THR A 412 7.90 2.39 13.44
C THR A 412 7.26 1.67 12.25
N THR A 413 7.84 0.53 11.85
CA THR A 413 7.23 -0.36 10.85
C THR A 413 6.36 -1.38 11.56
N TYR A 414 5.05 -1.30 11.32
CA TYR A 414 4.08 -2.29 11.77
C TYR A 414 3.93 -3.39 10.71
N SER A 415 3.78 -4.63 11.16
CA SER A 415 3.40 -5.78 10.34
C SER A 415 2.02 -6.27 10.79
N VAL A 416 1.13 -6.56 9.84
CA VAL A 416 -0.11 -7.29 10.09
C VAL A 416 0.05 -8.75 9.67
N ILE A 417 -0.51 -9.66 10.46
CA ILE A 417 -0.76 -11.04 10.06
C ILE A 417 -2.27 -11.25 10.13
N VAL A 418 -2.87 -11.76 9.05
CA VAL A 418 -4.29 -12.13 8.99
C VAL A 418 -4.42 -13.64 8.83
N THR A 419 -5.28 -14.26 9.64
CA THR A 419 -5.63 -15.68 9.54
C THR A 419 -7.13 -15.84 9.33
N ASP A 420 -7.53 -16.57 8.29
CA ASP A 420 -8.94 -16.80 7.96
C ASP A 420 -9.56 -17.97 8.79
N LYS A 421 -10.82 -18.32 8.50
CA LYS A 421 -11.53 -19.45 9.12
C LYS A 421 -10.98 -20.83 8.71
N ALA A 422 -10.38 -20.96 7.51
CA ALA A 422 -9.76 -22.19 7.05
C ALA A 422 -8.32 -22.40 7.57
N GLY A 423 -7.72 -21.36 8.16
CA GLY A 423 -6.32 -21.37 8.63
C GLY A 423 -5.31 -20.90 7.58
N ALA A 424 -5.76 -20.34 6.46
CA ALA A 424 -4.89 -19.62 5.53
C ALA A 424 -4.31 -18.38 6.24
N VAL A 425 -3.05 -18.02 5.91
CA VAL A 425 -2.34 -16.89 6.53
C VAL A 425 -1.82 -15.96 5.44
N ALA A 426 -2.07 -14.66 5.62
CA ALA A 426 -1.51 -13.57 4.83
C ALA A 426 -0.79 -12.57 5.75
N GLN A 427 0.14 -11.79 5.20
CA GLN A 427 0.90 -10.78 5.96
C GLN A 427 1.23 -9.59 5.07
N ASP A 428 1.34 -8.41 5.66
CA ASP A 428 1.79 -7.17 4.99
C ASP A 428 2.40 -6.18 6.01
N ARG A 429 3.01 -5.08 5.54
CA ARG A 429 3.73 -4.09 6.36
C ARG A 429 3.43 -2.64 5.96
N VAL A 430 3.41 -1.78 6.98
CA VAL A 430 3.30 -0.31 6.84
C VAL A 430 4.30 0.38 7.76
N THR A 431 5.02 1.36 7.23
CA THR A 431 5.96 2.21 7.98
C THR A 431 5.30 3.54 8.30
N ILE A 432 5.23 3.84 9.60
CA ILE A 432 4.81 5.13 10.11
C ILE A 432 6.06 5.91 10.53
N THR A 433 6.44 6.89 9.72
CA THR A 433 7.58 7.77 9.96
C THR A 433 7.22 8.85 10.97
N VAL A 434 8.08 9.03 11.97
CA VAL A 434 8.00 10.14 12.94
C VAL A 434 9.35 10.85 12.91
N PRO A 435 9.45 12.09 12.39
CA PRO A 435 10.73 12.76 12.23
C PRO A 435 11.49 12.95 13.55
N ASN A 436 12.80 12.65 13.53
CA ASN A 436 13.69 12.89 14.66
C ASN A 436 13.74 14.39 15.01
N PHE A 437 13.87 14.71 16.29
CA PHE A 437 13.96 16.09 16.80
C PHE A 437 15.15 16.27 17.73
N VAL A 438 15.62 17.51 17.84
CA VAL A 438 16.58 17.92 18.88
C VAL A 438 15.86 18.50 20.09
N PHE A 439 14.71 19.18 19.91
CA PHE A 439 13.94 19.80 20.98
C PHE A 439 12.43 19.54 20.89
N LEU A 440 11.82 19.31 22.07
CA LEU A 440 10.37 19.28 22.29
C LEU A 440 10.04 20.01 23.61
N ALA A 441 9.26 21.08 23.56
CA ALA A 441 8.84 21.83 24.75
C ALA A 441 7.32 21.93 24.90
N ARG A 442 6.81 21.97 26.16
CA ARG A 442 5.41 22.30 26.44
C ARG A 442 5.17 23.80 26.35
N ALA A 443 5.96 24.60 27.05
CA ALA A 443 5.74 26.03 27.22
C ALA A 443 6.44 26.89 26.15
N PHE A 444 7.74 26.67 25.91
CA PHE A 444 8.49 27.39 24.85
C PHE A 444 9.87 26.76 24.56
N VAL A 445 10.41 27.06 23.38
CA VAL A 445 11.85 26.94 23.07
C VAL A 445 12.41 28.34 22.80
N PHE A 446 13.49 28.72 23.48
CA PHE A 446 14.12 30.04 23.35
C PHE A 446 15.63 29.90 23.14
N PHE A 447 16.17 30.49 22.08
CA PHE A 447 17.59 30.70 21.86
C PHE A 447 17.95 32.15 22.13
N GLY A 448 18.76 32.42 23.16
CA GLY A 448 19.32 33.74 23.43
C GLY A 448 20.38 34.18 22.41
N GLY A 449 20.75 33.31 21.47
CA GLY A 449 21.60 33.59 20.32
C GLY A 449 22.16 32.30 19.72
N ASN A 450 21.72 31.95 18.52
CA ASN A 450 22.13 30.74 17.80
C ASN A 450 23.37 31.02 16.93
N GLU A 451 24.35 30.11 16.93
CA GLU A 451 25.48 30.13 15.99
C GLU A 451 25.29 29.07 14.90
N ASN A 452 25.21 27.80 15.30
CA ASN A 452 24.86 26.68 14.44
C ASN A 452 24.07 25.64 15.24
N SER A 453 22.91 25.24 14.72
CA SER A 453 22.09 24.17 15.30
C SER A 453 21.45 23.26 14.25
N VAL A 454 21.28 21.98 14.58
CA VAL A 454 20.83 20.93 13.66
C VAL A 454 19.80 20.02 14.32
N GLY A 455 18.72 19.69 13.59
CA GLY A 455 17.63 18.81 14.01
C GLY A 455 16.31 19.56 14.24
N ASN A 456 15.17 18.89 14.01
CA ASN A 456 13.85 19.53 14.09
C ASN A 456 13.52 20.03 15.51
N ILE A 457 12.74 21.11 15.61
CA ILE A 457 12.37 21.76 16.88
C ILE A 457 10.84 21.85 16.98
N TYR A 458 10.31 21.28 18.05
CA TYR A 458 8.89 21.20 18.37
C TYR A 458 8.55 21.99 19.65
N SER A 459 7.44 22.72 19.64
CA SER A 459 6.93 23.47 20.80
C SER A 459 5.41 23.52 20.82
N ASN A 460 4.77 23.24 21.97
CA ASN A 460 3.33 23.49 22.17
C ASN A 460 3.03 24.96 22.55
N GLY A 461 4.07 25.79 22.72
CA GLY A 461 3.97 27.24 22.77
C GLY A 461 4.86 27.88 21.69
N PRO A 462 5.44 29.07 21.91
CA PRO A 462 6.27 29.73 20.91
C PRO A 462 7.66 29.07 20.72
N ILE A 463 8.31 29.44 19.62
CA ILE A 463 9.76 29.26 19.39
C ILE A 463 10.36 30.65 19.12
N THR A 464 11.40 31.04 19.87
CA THR A 464 12.09 32.33 19.68
C THR A 464 13.58 32.12 19.44
N PHE A 465 14.11 32.73 18.39
CA PHE A 465 15.55 32.91 18.16
C PHE A 465 15.88 34.40 18.29
N GLU A 466 16.60 34.81 19.34
CA GLU A 466 17.06 36.19 19.53
C GLU A 466 18.29 36.53 18.66
N THR A 467 18.75 37.78 18.77
CA THR A 467 19.92 38.34 18.06
C THR A 467 21.15 37.43 18.11
N GLY A 468 21.50 36.89 16.94
CA GLY A 468 22.72 36.13 16.73
C GLY A 468 23.86 36.99 16.17
N LEU A 469 25.07 36.44 16.27
CA LEU A 469 25.99 36.45 15.11
C LEU A 469 25.29 35.68 13.97
N PRO A 470 25.65 35.86 12.67
CA PRO A 470 24.91 35.24 11.55
C PRO A 470 24.72 33.73 11.76
N GLY A 471 23.48 33.36 12.11
CA GLY A 471 23.20 32.19 12.93
C GLY A 471 22.33 31.19 12.19
N MET A 472 22.83 29.98 11.99
CA MET A 472 22.21 28.99 11.12
C MET A 472 21.46 27.91 11.91
N HIS A 473 20.23 27.59 11.53
CA HIS A 473 19.52 26.39 11.95
C HIS A 473 19.27 25.50 10.75
N ARG A 474 19.47 24.18 10.90
CA ARG A 474 19.20 23.17 9.88
C ARG A 474 18.19 22.15 10.42
N GLY A 475 16.94 22.32 10.04
CA GLY A 475 15.82 21.57 10.61
C GLY A 475 14.51 22.34 10.45
N ASN A 476 13.40 21.62 10.56
CA ASN A 476 12.07 22.19 10.54
C ASN A 476 11.72 22.77 11.91
N LEU A 477 11.10 23.95 11.94
CA LEU A 477 10.50 24.53 13.13
C LEU A 477 8.99 24.29 13.11
N THR A 478 8.43 23.78 14.21
CA THR A 478 6.97 23.62 14.35
C THR A 478 6.53 24.02 15.75
N ALA A 479 5.76 25.10 15.85
CA ALA A 479 5.32 25.70 17.10
C ALA A 479 3.80 25.91 17.07
N ALA A 480 3.07 25.44 18.09
CA ALA A 480 1.64 25.77 18.20
C ALA A 480 1.42 27.27 18.54
N GLY A 481 2.41 27.94 19.13
CA GLY A 481 2.44 29.39 19.31
C GLY A 481 3.08 30.16 18.15
N ASP A 482 3.53 31.39 18.44
CA ASP A 482 4.29 32.22 17.49
C ASP A 482 5.72 31.67 17.27
N ILE A 483 6.25 31.85 16.06
CA ILE A 483 7.67 31.66 15.75
C ILE A 483 8.29 33.04 15.50
N ILE A 484 9.28 33.42 16.30
CA ILE A 484 9.90 34.75 16.27
C ILE A 484 11.39 34.63 15.97
N LEU A 485 11.81 35.15 14.82
CA LEU A 485 13.20 35.13 14.36
C LEU A 485 13.76 36.56 14.34
N TYR A 486 14.64 36.85 15.29
CA TYR A 486 15.37 38.12 15.35
C TYR A 486 16.50 38.19 14.32
N GLU A 487 17.08 39.37 14.19
CA GLU A 487 18.03 39.77 13.16
C GLU A 487 19.16 38.74 12.97
N GLN A 488 19.53 38.51 11.71
CA GLN A 488 20.63 37.63 11.25
C GLN A 488 20.48 36.11 11.49
N ASN A 489 19.31 35.63 11.94
CA ASN A 489 19.02 34.19 11.96
C ASN A 489 18.59 33.67 10.57
N LEU A 490 19.17 32.54 10.14
CA LEU A 490 18.81 31.80 8.94
C LEU A 490 18.30 30.40 9.32
N ILE A 491 17.07 30.08 8.95
CA ILE A 491 16.51 28.73 9.03
C ILE A 491 16.64 28.06 7.66
N ILE A 492 17.17 26.85 7.61
CA ILE A 492 17.18 25.98 6.43
C ILE A 492 16.28 24.78 6.76
N GLY A 493 15.06 24.80 6.22
CA GLY A 493 13.97 23.90 6.62
C GLY A 493 12.60 24.60 6.64
N ALA A 494 11.54 23.81 6.75
CA ALA A 494 10.16 24.30 6.80
C ALA A 494 9.81 24.92 8.16
N VAL A 495 8.97 25.95 8.16
CA VAL A 495 8.57 26.70 9.37
C VAL A 495 7.05 26.78 9.46
N LYS A 496 6.48 26.09 10.46
CA LYS A 496 5.03 25.96 10.68
C LYS A 496 4.64 26.53 12.04
N ALA A 497 3.99 27.69 12.05
CA ALA A 497 3.49 28.36 13.25
C ALA A 497 1.96 28.23 13.36
N GLY A 498 1.45 27.87 14.54
CA GLY A 498 0.03 27.95 14.89
C GLY A 498 -0.40 29.38 15.25
N GLY A 499 0.56 30.18 15.71
CA GLY A 499 0.47 31.64 15.78
C GLY A 499 0.97 32.31 14.49
N ARG A 500 1.78 33.35 14.66
CA ARG A 500 2.44 34.15 13.60
C ARG A 500 3.89 33.74 13.37
N LEU A 501 4.43 34.06 12.21
CA LEU A 501 5.84 33.98 11.86
C LEU A 501 6.44 35.39 11.78
N ILE A 502 7.08 35.84 12.86
CA ILE A 502 7.62 37.19 12.98
C ILE A 502 9.10 37.19 12.58
N LEU A 503 9.37 37.63 11.35
CA LEU A 503 10.74 37.85 10.85
C LEU A 503 11.18 39.29 11.12
N ARG A 504 12.31 39.48 11.83
CA ARG A 504 12.97 40.78 12.00
C ARG A 504 13.95 41.06 10.84
N PRO A 505 14.42 42.31 10.66
CA PRO A 505 15.28 42.67 9.53
C PRO A 505 16.51 41.76 9.37
N GLY A 506 16.63 41.14 8.19
CA GLY A 506 17.73 40.24 7.86
C GLY A 506 17.58 38.80 8.39
N ALA A 507 16.53 38.48 9.16
CA ALA A 507 16.14 37.09 9.40
C ALA A 507 15.62 36.44 8.11
N ARG A 508 15.86 35.14 7.90
CA ARG A 508 15.47 34.42 6.68
C ARG A 508 15.03 32.98 6.97
N VAL A 509 14.13 32.49 6.12
CA VAL A 509 13.76 31.07 6.03
C VAL A 509 14.03 30.61 4.60
N ASP A 510 14.79 29.53 4.46
CA ASP A 510 15.08 28.81 3.23
C ASP A 510 14.33 27.48 3.27
N GLY A 511 13.06 27.54 2.87
CA GLY A 511 12.07 26.48 3.06
C GLY A 511 10.64 27.01 3.00
N THR A 512 9.64 26.12 3.11
CA THR A 512 8.22 26.49 3.12
C THR A 512 7.81 27.12 4.45
N THR A 513 6.95 28.14 4.40
CA THR A 513 6.40 28.81 5.59
C THR A 513 4.89 28.64 5.67
N GLN A 514 4.36 28.50 6.90
CA GLN A 514 2.93 28.49 7.18
C GLN A 514 2.65 29.19 8.52
N GLU A 515 1.78 30.20 8.52
CA GLU A 515 1.19 30.79 9.73
C GLU A 515 -0.18 30.19 10.02
N ARG A 516 -0.70 30.39 11.25
CA ARG A 516 -2.06 30.01 11.68
C ARG A 516 -2.39 28.55 11.41
N ALA A 517 -1.38 27.69 11.42
CA ALA A 517 -1.48 26.32 11.00
C ALA A 517 -2.10 25.45 12.09
N GLU A 518 -2.98 24.52 11.72
CA GLU A 518 -3.45 23.50 12.65
C GLU A 518 -2.27 22.58 13.04
N ILE A 519 -1.92 22.63 14.33
CA ILE A 519 -0.87 21.86 14.97
C ILE A 519 -1.49 21.23 16.22
N PRO A 520 -1.60 19.90 16.32
CA PRO A 520 -2.10 19.23 17.51
C PRO A 520 -1.08 19.36 18.65
N GLU A 521 -1.54 19.32 19.90
CA GLU A 521 -0.64 19.28 21.06
C GLU A 521 0.25 18.03 20.99
N MET A 522 1.56 18.23 21.00
CA MET A 522 2.55 17.14 21.00
C MET A 522 2.76 16.66 22.44
N PRO A 523 2.34 15.44 22.81
CA PRO A 523 2.33 15.00 24.19
C PRO A 523 3.74 14.72 24.71
N LEU A 524 4.12 15.38 25.80
CA LEU A 524 5.38 15.07 26.49
C LEU A 524 5.27 13.71 27.20
N PRO A 525 6.31 12.85 27.14
CA PRO A 525 6.28 11.55 27.82
C PRO A 525 6.08 11.69 29.33
N GLN A 526 5.20 10.86 29.89
CA GLN A 526 5.04 10.72 31.34
C GLN A 526 5.64 9.39 31.79
N PHE A 527 6.25 9.39 32.98
CA PHE A 527 6.81 8.21 33.62
C PHE A 527 6.70 8.36 35.13
N SER A 528 6.75 7.24 35.84
CA SER A 528 6.87 7.24 37.31
C SER A 528 7.78 6.09 37.73
N PHE A 529 8.62 6.35 38.72
CA PHE A 529 9.53 5.37 39.32
C PHE A 529 9.89 5.82 40.73
N GLN A 530 10.34 4.86 41.54
CA GLN A 530 10.81 5.09 42.91
C GLN A 530 12.32 4.94 42.99
N THR A 531 12.93 5.54 44.02
CA THR A 531 14.37 5.53 44.27
C THR A 531 14.66 5.26 45.73
N GLY A 532 15.74 4.53 46.01
CA GLY A 532 16.23 4.31 47.37
C GLY A 532 17.53 3.52 47.36
N GLY A 533 18.38 3.75 48.35
CA GLY A 533 19.70 3.11 48.44
C GLY A 533 20.71 3.99 49.16
N ALA A 534 21.98 3.59 49.11
CA ALA A 534 23.06 4.37 49.71
C ALA A 534 23.31 5.69 48.96
N ASN A 535 23.77 6.71 49.68
CA ASN A 535 24.37 7.90 49.08
C ASN A 535 25.81 7.56 48.66
N ILE A 536 26.22 7.95 47.45
CA ILE A 536 27.56 7.68 46.90
C ILE A 536 28.28 9.01 46.64
N SER A 537 29.54 9.12 47.07
CA SER A 537 30.46 10.17 46.62
C SER A 537 31.52 9.52 45.73
N VAL A 538 31.47 9.79 44.43
CA VAL A 538 32.48 9.38 43.46
C VAL A 538 33.62 10.38 43.53
N THR A 539 34.66 10.07 44.32
CA THR A 539 35.84 10.91 44.55
C THR A 539 37.04 10.58 43.67
N GLU A 540 37.01 9.40 43.05
CA GLU A 540 37.95 8.87 42.07
C GLU A 540 37.13 8.10 41.00
N ASP A 541 37.76 7.63 39.93
CA ASP A 541 37.06 6.99 38.81
C ASP A 541 36.41 5.66 39.27
N MET A 542 35.07 5.61 39.27
CA MET A 542 34.26 4.56 39.92
C MET A 542 33.17 4.03 38.99
N ALA A 543 32.99 2.72 38.95
CA ALA A 543 31.85 2.09 38.26
C ALA A 543 30.65 1.86 39.19
N LEU A 544 29.43 2.04 38.67
CA LEU A 544 28.19 1.58 39.30
C LEU A 544 27.50 0.51 38.43
N LEU A 545 26.88 -0.46 39.09
CA LEU A 545 26.02 -1.47 38.45
C LEU A 545 24.58 -0.95 38.34
N PRO A 546 23.77 -1.45 37.38
CA PRO A 546 22.35 -1.17 37.33
C PRO A 546 21.66 -1.45 38.66
N GLY A 547 20.80 -0.55 39.14
CA GLY A 547 20.28 -0.58 40.50
C GLY A 547 19.70 0.75 40.98
N SER A 548 19.38 0.83 42.28
CA SER A 548 18.81 2.02 42.91
C SER A 548 19.73 2.61 43.99
N TYR A 549 19.77 3.93 44.03
CA TYR A 549 20.73 4.74 44.78
C TYR A 549 20.04 5.98 45.37
N GLY A 550 20.59 6.49 46.46
CA GLY A 550 20.21 7.79 47.03
C GLY A 550 20.83 8.94 46.24
N LYS A 551 21.55 9.82 46.95
CA LYS A 551 22.26 10.97 46.39
C LYS A 551 23.62 10.53 45.89
N VAL A 552 23.85 10.61 44.58
CA VAL A 552 25.13 10.34 43.93
C VAL A 552 25.76 11.66 43.51
N ARG A 553 26.94 11.95 44.05
CA ARG A 553 27.73 13.16 43.76
C ARG A 553 29.06 12.75 43.15
N ILE A 554 29.38 13.30 41.99
CA ILE A 554 30.66 13.10 41.30
C ILE A 554 31.54 14.32 41.58
N ALA A 555 32.70 14.10 42.19
CA ALA A 555 33.67 15.14 42.49
C ALA A 555 34.36 15.65 41.20
N PRO A 556 34.93 16.87 41.20
CA PRO A 556 35.72 17.38 40.07
C PRO A 556 36.80 16.38 39.61
N GLN A 557 37.05 16.32 38.31
CA GLN A 557 37.95 15.39 37.61
C GLN A 557 37.56 13.90 37.64
N ALA A 558 36.90 13.40 38.69
CA ALA A 558 36.49 12.00 38.80
C ALA A 558 35.44 11.60 37.74
N ALA A 559 35.44 10.32 37.35
CA ALA A 559 34.47 9.72 36.44
C ALA A 559 33.51 8.74 37.13
N LEU A 560 32.24 8.82 36.75
CA LEU A 560 31.25 7.76 36.98
C LEU A 560 31.12 6.89 35.73
N HIS A 561 31.50 5.63 35.82
CA HIS A 561 31.39 4.63 34.75
C HIS A 561 30.08 3.83 34.87
N LEU A 562 29.36 3.67 33.77
CA LEU A 562 28.04 3.04 33.70
C LEU A 562 27.99 2.02 32.56
N GLN A 563 27.44 0.84 32.84
CA GLN A 563 27.17 -0.22 31.85
C GLN A 563 25.70 -0.22 31.44
N ASN A 564 25.32 -1.05 30.47
CA ASN A 564 23.93 -1.12 30.02
C ASN A 564 22.98 -1.63 31.11
N GLY A 565 21.77 -1.06 31.16
CA GLY A 565 20.75 -1.37 32.17
C GLY A 565 20.02 -0.13 32.65
N GLU A 566 19.32 -0.26 33.78
CA GLU A 566 18.58 0.85 34.41
C GLU A 566 19.20 1.25 35.74
N TYR A 567 19.38 2.56 35.93
CA TYR A 567 19.88 3.19 37.14
C TYR A 567 18.83 4.15 37.68
N TYR A 568 18.62 4.12 39.00
CA TYR A 568 17.62 4.92 39.68
C TYR A 568 18.30 5.75 40.78
N PHE A 569 18.25 7.08 40.66
CA PHE A 569 18.94 8.02 41.55
C PHE A 569 17.96 8.97 42.23
N GLU A 570 18.02 9.11 43.56
CA GLU A 570 17.33 10.19 44.27
C GLU A 570 17.83 11.55 43.73
N ARG A 571 19.15 11.69 43.64
CA ARG A 571 19.81 12.86 43.04
C ARG A 571 21.09 12.45 42.33
N LEU A 572 21.31 12.99 41.13
CA LEU A 572 22.57 12.85 40.39
C LEU A 572 23.20 14.23 40.21
N ALA A 573 24.34 14.47 40.85
CA ALA A 573 25.03 15.76 40.85
C ALA A 573 26.48 15.61 40.36
N ALA A 574 26.73 15.97 39.11
CA ALA A 574 28.07 16.00 38.53
C ALA A 574 28.70 17.38 38.77
N GLN A 575 29.73 17.47 39.62
CA GLN A 575 30.40 18.73 39.92
C GLN A 575 31.34 19.16 38.78
N ALA A 576 31.70 20.45 38.74
CA ALA A 576 32.42 21.03 37.62
C ALA A 576 33.69 20.25 37.21
N GLY A 577 33.84 19.97 35.92
CA GLY A 577 34.94 19.20 35.36
C GLY A 577 34.94 17.69 35.68
N SER A 578 33.85 17.12 36.21
CA SER A 578 33.68 15.66 36.36
C SER A 578 33.22 14.98 35.07
N ARG A 579 33.26 13.64 35.03
CA ARG A 579 32.93 12.81 33.86
C ARG A 579 31.80 11.82 34.16
N ILE A 580 30.96 11.53 33.18
CA ILE A 580 30.04 10.39 33.17
C ILE A 580 30.32 9.60 31.89
N ILE A 581 30.67 8.31 32.02
CA ILE A 581 31.15 7.47 30.92
C ILE A 581 30.23 6.26 30.77
N PHE A 582 29.66 6.08 29.58
CA PHE A 582 28.87 4.90 29.22
C PHE A 582 29.74 3.89 28.47
N GLU A 583 29.98 2.73 29.07
CA GLU A 583 31.01 1.77 28.62
C GLU A 583 30.65 0.98 27.35
N ASN A 584 29.37 0.76 27.07
CA ASN A 584 28.94 -0.14 26.00
C ASN A 584 27.59 0.28 25.37
N ALA A 585 27.45 1.54 24.96
CA ALA A 585 26.18 2.13 24.50
C ALA A 585 25.64 1.63 23.14
N ALA A 586 25.86 0.34 22.82
CA ALA A 586 25.22 -0.41 21.75
C ALA A 586 23.84 -1.01 22.14
N ALA A 587 23.44 -0.87 23.41
CA ALA A 587 22.09 -1.18 23.90
C ALA A 587 21.63 -0.13 24.94
N PRO A 588 20.33 -0.02 25.24
CA PRO A 588 19.81 1.07 26.06
C PRO A 588 20.39 1.13 27.48
N THR A 589 20.81 2.33 27.88
CA THR A 589 21.12 2.68 29.28
C THR A 589 20.18 3.77 29.76
N TRP A 590 19.46 3.51 30.86
CA TRP A 590 18.45 4.41 31.40
C TRP A 590 18.88 5.00 32.74
N ILE A 591 18.88 6.33 32.81
CA ILE A 591 19.24 7.14 33.98
C ILE A 591 17.97 7.80 34.51
N ASN A 592 17.36 7.17 35.51
CA ASN A 592 16.08 7.56 36.09
C ASN A 592 16.34 8.40 37.36
N VAL A 593 15.96 9.69 37.35
CA VAL A 593 16.28 10.62 38.44
C VAL A 593 15.01 11.23 39.02
N THR A 594 14.79 11.10 40.33
CA THR A 594 13.53 11.52 40.98
C THR A 594 13.55 12.96 41.50
N ALA A 595 14.49 13.30 42.40
CA ALA A 595 14.49 14.57 43.14
C ALA A 595 15.58 15.57 42.70
N GLY A 596 16.50 15.20 41.80
CA GLY A 596 17.17 16.19 40.96
C GLY A 596 18.41 15.75 40.18
N MET A 597 18.63 16.36 39.03
CA MET A 597 19.81 16.22 38.18
C MET A 597 20.51 17.58 38.04
N ASN A 598 21.84 17.60 38.21
CA ASN A 598 22.68 18.77 37.98
C ASN A 598 23.95 18.36 37.22
N VAL A 599 24.28 19.12 36.17
CA VAL A 599 25.46 18.93 35.34
C VAL A 599 26.25 20.24 35.39
N GLY A 600 27.30 20.31 36.22
CA GLY A 600 28.08 21.52 36.42
C GLY A 600 28.96 21.93 35.23
N ASP A 601 29.58 23.10 35.34
CA ASP A 601 30.47 23.66 34.32
C ASP A 601 31.57 22.66 33.87
N ASN A 602 31.77 22.52 32.56
CA ASN A 602 32.75 21.64 31.92
C ASN A 602 32.61 20.12 32.25
N VAL A 603 31.47 19.68 32.80
CA VAL A 603 31.16 18.24 32.94
C VAL A 603 31.05 17.59 31.56
N LYS A 604 31.57 16.37 31.42
CA LYS A 604 31.55 15.64 30.15
C LYS A 604 30.79 14.32 30.30
N VAL A 605 29.64 14.23 29.65
CA VAL A 605 28.97 12.95 29.38
C VAL A 605 29.59 12.36 28.11
N GLN A 606 30.04 11.12 28.18
CA GLN A 606 30.90 10.48 27.17
C GLN A 606 30.45 9.04 26.90
N LEU A 607 30.67 8.56 25.67
CA LEU A 607 30.61 7.15 25.33
C LEU A 607 32.04 6.60 25.26
N ALA A 608 32.30 5.45 25.89
CA ALA A 608 33.48 4.66 25.55
C ALA A 608 33.28 4.11 24.12
N GLN A 609 34.29 4.26 23.25
CA GLN A 609 34.14 3.89 21.84
C GLN A 609 34.14 2.38 21.66
N THR A 610 32.93 1.83 21.58
CA THR A 610 32.59 0.44 21.32
C THR A 610 31.81 0.34 20.00
N GLU A 611 31.88 -0.81 19.33
CA GLU A 611 31.17 -1.01 18.07
C GLU A 611 29.65 -0.96 18.30
N GLY A 612 28.95 -0.13 17.51
CA GLY A 612 27.52 0.14 17.68
C GLY A 612 27.16 1.20 18.73
N ALA A 613 28.12 1.79 19.44
CA ALA A 613 27.85 2.84 20.43
C ALA A 613 27.14 4.07 19.81
N SER A 614 25.96 4.42 20.32
CA SER A 614 25.16 5.54 19.80
C SER A 614 24.53 6.35 20.92
N THR A 615 24.48 7.68 20.74
CA THR A 615 23.78 8.56 21.67
C THR A 615 22.28 8.26 21.74
N THR A 616 21.71 7.61 20.71
CA THR A 616 20.31 7.15 20.73
C THR A 616 20.00 6.18 21.86
N GLN A 617 20.99 5.44 22.38
CA GLN A 617 20.86 4.44 23.43
C GLN A 617 21.00 5.00 24.85
N VAL A 618 21.39 6.27 25.01
CA VAL A 618 21.51 6.92 26.33
C VAL A 618 20.24 7.71 26.62
N HIS A 619 19.60 7.43 27.75
CA HIS A 619 18.32 8.04 28.13
C HIS A 619 18.34 8.56 29.57
N PHE A 620 18.20 9.87 29.75
CA PHE A 620 17.98 10.51 31.05
C PHE A 620 16.49 10.80 31.23
N ARG A 621 15.82 10.14 32.18
CA ARG A 621 14.42 10.38 32.54
C ARG A 621 14.40 11.09 33.90
N VAL A 622 13.96 12.35 33.95
CA VAL A 622 14.09 13.21 35.14
C VAL A 622 12.73 13.75 35.60
N LEU A 623 12.35 13.50 36.85
CA LEU A 623 11.06 13.92 37.45
C LEU A 623 11.10 15.27 38.18
N GLN A 624 12.27 15.94 38.21
CA GLN A 624 12.41 17.20 38.94
C GLN A 624 11.51 18.31 38.36
N LYS A 625 11.11 19.25 39.22
CA LYS A 625 10.38 20.46 38.85
C LYS A 625 11.28 21.68 38.94
N GLY A 626 11.04 22.68 38.10
CA GLY A 626 11.88 23.87 38.01
C GLY A 626 13.18 23.63 37.23
N ASN A 627 14.24 24.36 37.55
CA ASN A 627 15.39 24.52 36.65
C ASN A 627 16.29 23.26 36.61
N LEU A 628 16.59 22.77 35.41
CA LEU A 628 17.63 21.79 35.11
C LEU A 628 18.74 22.49 34.32
N GLU A 629 19.84 22.81 34.98
CA GLU A 629 21.00 23.45 34.35
C GLU A 629 22.00 22.43 33.81
N ILE A 630 22.38 22.62 32.55
CA ILE A 630 23.56 22.04 31.91
C ILE A 630 24.60 23.17 31.83
N GLY A 631 25.65 23.07 32.66
CA GLY A 631 26.61 24.15 32.94
C GLY A 631 27.49 24.54 31.75
N LYS A 632 28.24 25.63 31.93
CA LYS A 632 29.03 26.27 30.87
C LYS A 632 30.11 25.34 30.37
N GLY A 633 30.23 25.19 29.05
CA GLY A 633 31.20 24.26 28.45
C GLY A 633 30.91 22.77 28.70
N ALA A 634 29.78 22.40 29.32
CA ALA A 634 29.44 21.00 29.56
C ALA A 634 29.00 20.28 28.27
N VAL A 635 29.25 18.99 28.21
CA VAL A 635 28.84 18.13 27.08
C VAL A 635 27.77 17.16 27.57
N LEU A 636 26.57 17.27 27.01
CA LEU A 636 25.47 16.33 27.20
C LEU A 636 25.23 15.56 25.90
N LEU A 637 25.16 14.23 26.00
CA LEU A 637 24.78 13.37 24.89
C LEU A 637 23.60 12.47 25.25
N GLY A 638 22.82 12.11 24.24
CA GLY A 638 21.63 11.27 24.37
C GLY A 638 20.33 12.02 24.62
N ASN A 639 19.33 11.30 25.10
CA ASN A 639 17.94 11.74 25.20
C ASN A 639 17.64 12.24 26.63
N LEU A 640 17.47 13.54 26.85
CA LEU A 640 17.06 14.10 28.14
C LEU A 640 15.55 14.38 28.13
N VAL A 641 14.79 13.62 28.91
CA VAL A 641 13.34 13.77 29.07
C VAL A 641 13.05 14.25 30.50
N ALA A 642 12.72 15.53 30.65
CA ALA A 642 12.48 16.21 31.91
C ALA A 642 11.14 17.00 31.87
N PRO A 643 9.98 16.31 31.78
CA PRO A 643 8.71 16.85 31.28
C PRO A 643 7.96 17.79 32.26
N ALA A 644 8.62 18.20 33.35
CA ALA A 644 8.16 19.19 34.32
C ALA A 644 9.28 20.18 34.74
N ALA A 645 10.42 20.16 34.04
CA ALA A 645 11.58 20.99 34.31
C ALA A 645 11.81 22.03 33.20
N HIS A 646 12.31 23.21 33.57
CA HIS A 646 12.87 24.18 32.63
C HIS A 646 14.34 23.82 32.40
N VAL A 647 14.68 23.29 31.22
CA VAL A 647 16.07 22.96 30.87
C VAL A 647 16.77 24.21 30.36
N TYR A 648 17.90 24.54 31.00
CA TYR A 648 18.78 25.64 30.63
C TYR A 648 20.13 25.09 30.16
N LEU A 649 20.48 25.32 28.89
CA LEU A 649 21.81 25.03 28.34
C LEU A 649 22.66 26.29 28.44
N ALA A 650 23.64 26.31 29.34
CA ALA A 650 24.50 27.46 29.58
C ALA A 650 25.56 27.65 28.49
N SER A 651 26.12 28.86 28.38
CA SER A 651 26.99 29.25 27.26
C SER A 651 28.21 28.32 27.09
N GLY A 652 28.53 27.98 25.85
CA GLY A 652 29.61 27.04 25.51
C GLY A 652 29.23 25.56 25.64
N ALA A 653 28.05 25.21 26.15
CA ALA A 653 27.62 23.82 26.24
C ALA A 653 27.45 23.16 24.86
N ARG A 654 27.50 21.82 24.82
CA ARG A 654 27.29 21.01 23.61
C ARG A 654 26.21 19.96 23.89
N LEU A 655 25.18 19.91 23.04
CA LEU A 655 24.15 18.88 23.04
C LEU A 655 24.30 17.98 21.80
N LEU A 656 24.31 16.66 22.02
CA LEU A 656 24.36 15.62 20.98
C LEU A 656 23.28 14.55 21.21
N GLY A 657 22.05 14.88 20.84
CA GLY A 657 20.89 14.01 21.07
C GLY A 657 19.57 14.77 21.04
N SER A 658 18.78 14.67 22.09
CA SER A 658 17.46 15.31 22.18
C SER A 658 17.13 15.80 23.59
N VAL A 659 16.35 16.87 23.71
CA VAL A 659 15.78 17.34 24.98
C VAL A 659 14.26 17.49 24.85
N THR A 660 13.53 16.88 25.78
CA THR A 660 12.09 17.08 25.99
C THR A 660 11.87 17.68 27.38
N ALA A 661 11.23 18.85 27.48
CA ALA A 661 11.14 19.59 28.74
C ALA A 661 9.85 20.42 28.88
N GLU A 662 9.56 20.94 30.08
CA GLU A 662 8.50 21.95 30.26
C GLU A 662 8.82 23.18 29.41
N ALA A 663 10.04 23.72 29.56
CA ALA A 663 10.58 24.80 28.73
C ALA A 663 12.05 24.53 28.42
N ILE A 664 12.53 25.06 27.29
CA ILE A 664 13.93 24.93 26.86
C ILE A 664 14.51 26.32 26.60
N THR A 665 15.62 26.64 27.28
CA THR A 665 16.40 27.85 27.04
C THR A 665 17.84 27.47 26.65
N VAL A 666 18.27 28.01 25.52
CA VAL A 666 19.61 27.84 24.96
C VAL A 666 20.33 29.19 25.06
N ALA A 667 21.43 29.24 25.81
CA ALA A 667 22.27 30.43 25.91
C ALA A 667 23.06 30.70 24.61
N LYS A 668 23.74 31.86 24.56
CA LYS A 668 24.64 32.19 23.44
C LYS A 668 25.81 31.20 23.34
N ASN A 669 26.24 30.91 22.12
CA ASN A 669 27.39 30.04 21.82
C ASN A 669 27.22 28.59 22.33
N VAL A 670 26.00 28.05 22.30
CA VAL A 670 25.72 26.63 22.58
C VAL A 670 25.64 25.86 21.26
N MET A 671 26.35 24.75 21.16
CA MET A 671 26.25 23.85 20.00
C MET A 671 25.11 22.85 20.22
N VAL A 672 24.12 22.85 19.31
CA VAL A 672 22.92 22.02 19.42
C VAL A 672 22.83 21.12 18.20
N HIS A 673 23.06 19.82 18.35
CA HIS A 673 22.89 18.83 17.29
C HIS A 673 21.98 17.70 17.75
N SER A 674 21.10 17.26 16.86
CA SER A 674 20.43 15.96 16.95
C SER A 674 21.44 14.81 17.03
N HIS A 675 20.95 13.59 17.32
CA HIS A 675 21.77 12.37 17.32
C HIS A 675 22.63 12.26 16.05
N PRO A 676 23.97 12.15 16.16
CA PRO A 676 24.85 12.01 14.99
C PRO A 676 24.52 10.77 14.16
N ALA A 677 24.61 10.89 12.83
CA ALA A 677 24.30 9.82 11.88
C ALA A 677 25.33 8.68 11.90
N GLY A 678 26.52 8.90 12.49
CA GLY A 678 27.52 7.85 12.68
C GLY A 678 28.74 8.28 13.48
N PRO A 679 29.71 7.35 13.70
CA PRO A 679 30.86 7.61 14.57
C PRO A 679 31.79 8.74 14.12
N GLN A 680 31.88 9.02 12.81
CA GLN A 680 32.72 10.12 12.30
C GLN A 680 32.13 11.49 12.61
N GLU A 681 30.83 11.70 12.38
CA GLU A 681 30.16 12.95 12.80
C GLU A 681 30.22 13.10 14.33
N MET A 682 30.08 12.01 15.09
CA MET A 682 30.27 12.05 16.55
C MET A 682 31.70 12.47 16.94
N LEU A 683 32.74 11.99 16.25
CA LEU A 683 34.14 12.39 16.47
C LEU A 683 34.37 13.88 16.14
N GLU A 684 33.82 14.39 15.04
CA GLU A 684 33.91 15.82 14.66
C GLU A 684 33.16 16.71 15.67
N LEU A 685 32.00 16.27 16.15
CA LEU A 685 31.19 16.99 17.12
C LEU A 685 31.63 16.80 18.58
N THR A 686 32.57 15.89 18.89
CA THR A 686 33.20 15.76 20.22
C THR A 686 34.73 15.91 20.16
N PRO A 687 35.29 17.09 20.44
CA PRO A 687 36.74 17.31 20.50
C PRO A 687 37.47 16.49 21.59
N ILE A 688 37.84 15.27 21.21
CA ILE A 688 38.92 14.39 21.72
C ILE A 688 38.89 14.03 23.21
N TYR A 689 38.44 12.80 23.53
CA TYR A 689 39.06 11.95 24.58
C TYR A 689 38.96 10.45 24.24
N LEU A 690 39.99 9.93 23.59
CA LEU A 690 40.50 8.56 23.84
C LEU A 690 41.95 8.75 24.30
N THR A 691 42.39 8.01 25.33
CA THR A 691 43.62 8.38 26.06
C THR A 691 44.58 7.21 26.32
N HIS A 692 45.88 7.53 26.20
CA HIS A 692 47.06 6.71 26.51
C HIS A 692 47.37 5.51 25.60
N GLY A 693 48.64 5.37 25.21
CA GLY A 693 49.14 4.25 24.38
C GLY A 693 50.62 4.31 23.99
N ALA A 694 51.16 5.48 23.62
CA ALA A 694 52.58 5.64 23.28
C ALA A 694 53.09 7.08 23.45
N ALA A 695 54.38 7.25 23.73
CA ALA A 695 55.05 8.56 23.77
C ALA A 695 55.62 8.93 22.37
N PRO A 696 55.53 10.21 21.93
CA PRO A 696 56.00 10.60 20.61
C PRO A 696 57.52 10.81 20.56
N SER A 697 58.21 10.02 19.73
CA SER A 697 59.62 10.26 19.36
C SER A 697 59.76 11.39 18.33
N LYS A 698 60.83 12.19 18.45
CA LYS A 698 61.04 13.44 17.68
C LYS A 698 61.41 13.22 16.20
N ALA A 699 60.75 13.98 15.31
CA ALA A 699 61.29 14.54 14.06
C ALA A 699 60.46 15.81 13.75
N GLN A 700 61.00 17.02 13.95
CA GLN A 700 61.73 17.85 12.95
C GLN A 700 60.92 18.19 11.68
N GLY A 701 60.76 19.50 11.41
CA GLY A 701 59.89 20.06 10.35
C GLY A 701 60.59 20.26 8.99
N PRO A 702 60.26 21.32 8.20
CA PRO A 702 60.05 22.70 8.68
C PRO A 702 58.75 23.39 8.20
N VAL A 703 58.53 24.62 8.69
CA VAL A 703 57.39 25.50 8.40
C VAL A 703 57.58 26.29 7.10
N ARG A 704 56.49 26.54 6.35
CA ARG A 704 56.35 27.74 5.49
C ARG A 704 55.03 28.46 5.75
N ARG A 705 55.13 29.76 6.06
CA ARG A 705 54.00 30.72 6.01
C ARG A 705 53.74 31.08 4.54
N PHE A 706 52.50 31.44 4.22
CA PHE A 706 52.24 32.49 3.23
C PHE A 706 51.11 33.41 3.71
N SER A 707 51.14 34.66 3.28
CA SER A 707 50.28 35.74 3.75
C SER A 707 49.47 36.36 2.61
N SER A 708 48.39 37.05 2.99
CA SER A 708 47.44 37.75 2.11
C SER A 708 48.06 38.69 1.07
N ARG A 709 47.36 38.83 -0.06
CA ARG A 709 46.93 40.13 -0.62
C ARG A 709 45.78 39.95 -1.63
N ARG A 710 45.24 41.07 -2.12
CA ARG A 710 44.06 41.18 -2.99
C ARG A 710 44.41 41.76 -4.37
N ASP A 711 43.37 41.80 -5.21
CA ASP A 711 43.02 42.87 -6.18
C ASP A 711 43.41 42.76 -7.68
N THR A 712 42.37 43.01 -8.50
CA THR A 712 42.34 43.58 -9.87
C THR A 712 42.72 42.80 -11.15
N VAL A 713 41.68 42.27 -11.82
CA VAL A 713 41.19 42.42 -13.23
C VAL A 713 42.17 42.76 -14.40
N ILE A 714 41.86 42.18 -15.57
CA ILE A 714 42.03 42.59 -17.00
C ILE A 714 42.82 41.57 -17.86
N ALA A 715 42.28 41.28 -19.07
CA ALA A 715 42.89 40.54 -20.18
C ALA A 715 42.81 41.40 -21.47
N PRO A 716 43.62 41.17 -22.52
CA PRO A 716 43.26 40.16 -23.55
C PRO A 716 44.46 39.47 -24.27
N ASP A 717 44.15 38.68 -25.31
CA ASP A 717 45.02 37.90 -26.22
C ASP A 717 45.70 38.75 -27.34
N PRO A 718 46.23 38.17 -28.45
CA PRO A 718 47.40 37.29 -28.68
C PRO A 718 48.42 37.96 -29.68
N VAL A 719 49.32 37.20 -30.36
CA VAL A 719 49.90 37.38 -31.75
C VAL A 719 51.19 36.51 -31.95
N PRO A 720 51.59 36.08 -33.18
CA PRO A 720 52.28 34.78 -33.41
C PRO A 720 53.58 34.83 -34.29
N VAL A 721 53.82 33.77 -35.11
CA VAL A 721 54.68 33.63 -36.34
C VAL A 721 55.93 32.72 -36.25
N ASP A 722 55.89 31.60 -37.01
CA ASP A 722 56.88 30.89 -37.90
C ASP A 722 58.37 30.69 -37.48
N THR A 723 59.16 29.73 -38.01
CA THR A 723 59.16 29.09 -39.36
C THR A 723 59.76 27.65 -39.37
N VAL A 724 59.50 26.90 -40.47
CA VAL A 724 60.06 25.59 -40.89
C VAL A 724 61.61 25.57 -41.04
N VAL A 725 62.36 24.47 -41.25
CA VAL A 725 62.15 23.06 -41.74
C VAL A 725 63.04 22.08 -40.89
N GLU A 726 63.12 20.74 -41.03
CA GLU A 726 62.71 19.74 -42.04
C GLU A 726 62.38 18.37 -41.38
N ALA A 727 62.27 17.26 -42.14
CA ALA A 727 61.89 15.92 -41.61
C ALA A 727 62.46 14.71 -42.42
N ALA A 728 62.52 13.51 -41.81
CA ALA A 728 62.83 12.23 -42.47
C ALA A 728 62.06 11.02 -41.85
N GLU A 729 61.12 10.48 -42.64
CA GLU A 729 60.76 9.07 -42.94
C GLU A 729 61.27 7.90 -42.04
N LEU A 730 60.55 6.80 -41.79
CA LEU A 730 59.21 6.23 -42.16
C LEU A 730 58.85 5.15 -41.07
N VAL A 731 57.82 4.29 -41.05
CA VAL A 731 56.84 3.72 -42.02
C VAL A 731 55.50 3.35 -41.30
N ASP A 732 54.56 2.67 -41.98
CA ASP A 732 53.19 2.31 -41.55
C ASP A 732 53.00 0.81 -41.12
N THR A 733 51.97 0.48 -40.31
CA THR A 733 50.92 -0.56 -40.55
C THR A 733 50.07 -1.05 -39.33
N THR A 734 48.77 -0.77 -39.37
CA THR A 734 47.57 -1.60 -39.04
C THR A 734 47.45 -2.62 -37.88
N GLN A 735 46.46 -2.37 -36.99
CA GLN A 735 45.34 -3.26 -36.53
C GLN A 735 45.46 -4.48 -35.55
N THR A 736 44.36 -4.66 -34.79
CA THR A 736 43.68 -5.89 -34.25
C THR A 736 44.06 -6.62 -32.92
N VAL A 737 43.27 -6.31 -31.86
CA VAL A 737 42.51 -7.15 -30.85
C VAL A 737 43.00 -8.54 -30.31
N VAL A 738 42.67 -8.78 -29.02
CA VAL A 738 42.46 -10.07 -28.26
C VAL A 738 43.55 -10.48 -27.22
N THR A 739 43.12 -11.17 -26.15
CA THR A 739 43.82 -11.65 -24.91
C THR A 739 44.02 -13.20 -24.93
N PRO A 740 44.37 -13.98 -23.86
CA PRO A 740 44.80 -13.73 -22.46
C PRO A 740 46.03 -14.60 -21.98
N ASP A 741 46.16 -14.83 -20.64
CA ASP A 741 46.89 -15.93 -19.93
C ASP A 741 48.45 -15.91 -19.85
N THR A 742 49.17 -16.46 -18.82
CA THR A 742 48.81 -17.11 -17.52
C THR A 742 49.92 -17.04 -16.43
N LEU A 743 49.51 -17.14 -15.14
CA LEU A 743 50.08 -17.84 -13.94
C LEU A 743 51.61 -17.93 -13.61
N ILE A 744 51.99 -17.76 -12.31
CA ILE A 744 52.81 -18.69 -11.45
C ILE A 744 52.58 -18.34 -9.94
N ILE A 745 52.67 -19.31 -9.02
CA ILE A 745 52.57 -19.16 -7.53
C ILE A 745 53.62 -20.06 -6.83
N PRO A 746 54.14 -19.68 -5.64
CA PRO A 746 54.30 -20.64 -4.54
C PRO A 746 53.85 -20.12 -3.15
N MET A 747 53.45 -21.03 -2.25
CA MET A 747 53.11 -20.78 -0.83
C MET A 747 53.82 -21.79 0.08
N PRO A 748 54.04 -21.47 1.37
CA PRO A 748 53.22 -22.13 2.43
C PRO A 748 52.93 -21.26 3.67
N SER A 749 52.11 -21.65 4.66
CA SER A 749 50.75 -22.26 4.67
C SER A 749 50.32 -22.61 6.11
N THR A 750 49.09 -22.29 6.56
CA THR A 750 48.40 -23.08 7.62
C THR A 750 46.88 -23.16 7.44
N LYS A 751 46.23 -24.14 8.08
CA LYS A 751 44.94 -24.75 7.68
C LYS A 751 43.70 -24.21 8.42
N PRO A 752 42.51 -24.37 7.80
CA PRO A 752 41.33 -24.94 8.47
C PRO A 752 40.86 -26.28 7.81
N GLY A 753 39.82 -26.92 8.38
CA GLY A 753 39.45 -28.33 8.11
C GLY A 753 38.25 -28.62 7.19
N ASN A 754 38.05 -29.92 6.92
CA ASN A 754 37.17 -30.46 5.86
C ASN A 754 35.64 -30.24 6.06
N LYS A 755 34.93 -29.86 4.98
CA LYS A 755 33.46 -29.97 4.82
C LYS A 755 33.03 -30.33 3.38
N LEU A 756 33.45 -31.48 2.83
CA LEU A 756 33.09 -31.90 1.45
C LEU A 756 32.50 -33.31 1.29
N VAL A 757 32.62 -34.19 2.28
CA VAL A 757 32.12 -35.58 2.21
C VAL A 757 30.59 -35.71 2.01
N PRO A 758 29.70 -34.98 2.72
CA PRO A 758 28.26 -35.28 2.67
C PRO A 758 27.59 -34.91 1.34
N VAL A 759 28.10 -33.91 0.61
CA VAL A 759 27.51 -33.45 -0.65
C VAL A 759 27.64 -34.52 -1.75
N LEU A 760 28.81 -35.17 -1.83
CA LEU A 760 29.07 -36.21 -2.83
C LEU A 760 28.19 -37.45 -2.60
N VAL A 761 27.99 -37.84 -1.34
CA VAL A 761 27.09 -38.95 -0.97
C VAL A 761 25.64 -38.64 -1.32
N GLY A 762 25.18 -37.40 -1.11
CA GLY A 762 23.82 -36.96 -1.50
C GLY A 762 23.57 -37.06 -3.00
N LEU A 763 24.54 -36.64 -3.83
CA LEU A 763 24.44 -36.72 -5.30
C LEU A 763 24.40 -38.18 -5.80
N ILE A 764 25.21 -39.07 -5.21
CA ILE A 764 25.21 -40.51 -5.56
C ILE A 764 23.86 -41.17 -5.20
N LEU A 765 23.29 -40.84 -4.04
CA LEU A 765 21.96 -41.32 -3.65
C LEU A 765 20.85 -40.81 -4.57
N LEU A 766 20.90 -39.55 -4.99
CA LEU A 766 19.94 -38.98 -5.94
C LEU A 766 20.01 -39.66 -7.32
N ALA A 767 21.22 -39.93 -7.83
CA ALA A 767 21.43 -40.64 -9.09
C ALA A 767 20.88 -42.08 -9.03
N LEU A 768 21.11 -42.80 -7.93
CA LEU A 768 20.55 -44.14 -7.70
C LEU A 768 19.01 -44.13 -7.62
N LEU A 769 18.42 -43.11 -6.98
CA LEU A 769 16.97 -42.95 -6.89
C LEU A 769 16.34 -42.74 -8.28
N LEU A 770 16.93 -41.87 -9.11
CA LEU A 770 16.48 -41.61 -10.48
C LEU A 770 16.62 -42.84 -11.38
N LEU A 771 17.72 -43.60 -11.26
CA LEU A 771 17.91 -44.86 -11.96
C LEU A 771 16.85 -45.90 -11.59
N LEU A 772 16.52 -46.02 -10.30
CA LEU A 772 15.47 -46.91 -9.81
C LEU A 772 14.09 -46.51 -10.36
N LEU A 773 13.78 -45.22 -10.38
CA LEU A 773 12.54 -44.68 -10.93
C LEU A 773 12.41 -44.98 -12.44
N PHE A 774 13.49 -44.80 -13.21
CA PHE A 774 13.53 -45.11 -14.64
C PHE A 774 13.32 -46.62 -14.92
N LEU A 775 13.91 -47.50 -14.11
CA LEU A 775 13.72 -48.95 -14.21
C LEU A 775 12.27 -49.36 -13.87
N LEU A 776 11.67 -48.74 -12.85
CA LEU A 776 10.25 -48.97 -12.48
C LEU A 776 9.30 -48.48 -13.58
N LEU A 777 9.59 -47.34 -14.21
CA LEU A 777 8.80 -46.81 -15.33
C LEU A 777 8.90 -47.70 -16.59
N ARG A 778 10.09 -48.24 -16.90
CA ARG A 778 10.24 -49.26 -17.96
C ARG A 778 9.39 -50.49 -17.69
N ARG A 779 9.32 -50.96 -16.43
CA ARG A 779 8.58 -52.18 -16.05
C ARG A 779 7.05 -52.07 -16.19
N LYS A 780 6.49 -50.87 -16.37
CA LYS A 780 5.05 -50.65 -16.62
C LYS A 780 4.62 -50.74 -18.09
N ARG A 781 5.53 -50.89 -19.06
CA ARG A 781 5.19 -50.96 -20.50
C ARG A 781 5.01 -52.39 -21.07
N THR A 782 5.06 -53.43 -20.23
CA THR A 782 5.03 -54.83 -20.68
C THR A 782 4.07 -55.70 -19.86
N MET A 783 2.77 -55.38 -19.91
CA MET A 783 1.68 -56.29 -19.56
C MET A 783 0.52 -56.08 -20.54
N GLN A 784 0.09 -57.14 -21.22
CA GLN A 784 -1.21 -57.21 -21.90
C GLN A 784 -2.30 -57.64 -20.91
N PRO A 785 -3.58 -57.27 -21.12
CA PRO A 785 -4.69 -57.81 -20.34
C PRO A 785 -5.02 -59.26 -20.76
N PRO A 786 -5.46 -60.13 -19.83
CA PRO A 786 -6.11 -61.40 -20.15
C PRO A 786 -7.64 -61.24 -20.32
N ASP A 787 -8.24 -62.03 -21.22
CA ASP A 787 -9.68 -62.03 -21.51
C ASP A 787 -10.50 -63.07 -20.70
N TYR A 788 -11.84 -62.92 -20.73
CA TYR A 788 -12.88 -63.92 -20.37
C TYR A 788 -13.01 -64.36 -18.88
N TRP A 789 -14.15 -64.84 -18.32
CA TRP A 789 -15.53 -65.12 -18.82
C TRP A 789 -16.63 -64.51 -17.90
N GLN A 790 -17.54 -63.74 -18.51
CA GLN A 790 -19.02 -63.86 -18.50
C GLN A 790 -19.95 -64.17 -17.28
N VAL A 791 -21.03 -63.37 -17.23
CA VAL A 791 -22.48 -63.74 -17.15
C VAL A 791 -23.09 -64.35 -15.86
N LYS A 792 -24.00 -63.58 -15.24
CA LYS A 792 -25.45 -63.92 -15.20
C LYS A 792 -26.34 -62.70 -14.88
N GLN A 793 -27.12 -62.25 -15.87
CA GLN A 793 -28.41 -61.58 -15.59
C GLN A 793 -29.48 -62.65 -15.36
N THR A 794 -30.48 -62.34 -14.52
CA THR A 794 -31.75 -63.06 -14.50
C THR A 794 -32.90 -62.06 -14.37
N ARG A 795 -33.82 -62.06 -15.34
CA ARG A 795 -35.12 -61.38 -15.25
C ARG A 795 -36.06 -62.13 -14.29
N ARG A 796 -36.98 -61.42 -13.66
CA ARG A 796 -38.39 -61.85 -13.56
C ARG A 796 -39.33 -60.65 -13.52
N THR A 797 -40.36 -60.73 -14.35
CA THR A 797 -41.62 -59.97 -14.41
C THR A 797 -42.73 -61.03 -14.57
N PRO A 798 -44.04 -60.71 -14.66
CA PRO A 798 -44.76 -59.43 -14.48
C PRO A 798 -45.86 -59.56 -13.39
N GLU A 799 -46.78 -58.57 -13.28
CA GLU A 799 -48.22 -58.73 -13.59
C GLU A 799 -49.07 -57.49 -13.24
N ASN A 800 -50.22 -57.34 -13.92
CA ASN A 800 -51.26 -56.33 -13.72
C ASN A 800 -52.52 -56.79 -14.48
N PRO A 801 -53.72 -56.79 -13.88
CA PRO A 801 -54.76 -55.85 -14.33
C PRO A 801 -55.66 -55.28 -13.20
N GLY A 802 -56.49 -54.28 -13.55
CA GLY A 802 -57.51 -53.66 -12.67
C GLY A 802 -58.84 -54.46 -12.59
N PRO A 803 -60.06 -53.84 -12.50
CA PRO A 803 -60.42 -52.46 -12.90
C PRO A 803 -61.44 -51.71 -11.97
N HIS A 804 -61.93 -50.54 -12.46
CA HIS A 804 -63.16 -49.79 -12.12
C HIS A 804 -63.52 -49.43 -10.65
N HIS A 805 -63.66 -48.13 -10.36
CA HIS A 805 -65.01 -47.50 -10.33
C HIS A 805 -64.97 -45.95 -10.42
N GLU A 806 -66.14 -45.33 -10.60
CA GLU A 806 -66.34 -43.90 -10.88
C GLU A 806 -67.31 -43.23 -9.88
N GLN A 807 -67.25 -41.89 -9.80
CA GLN A 807 -68.26 -40.92 -9.29
C GLN A 807 -68.49 -40.61 -7.78
N LYS A 808 -68.69 -39.29 -7.56
CA LYS A 808 -69.68 -38.59 -6.68
C LYS A 808 -69.38 -38.18 -5.22
N GLN A 809 -69.30 -36.85 -5.08
CA GLN A 809 -70.07 -35.94 -4.20
C GLN A 809 -69.94 -35.91 -2.65
N ASP A 810 -69.94 -34.66 -2.19
CA ASP A 810 -70.44 -34.08 -0.93
C ASP A 810 -69.87 -34.52 0.43
N GLY A 811 -69.36 -33.54 1.19
CA GLY A 811 -68.65 -33.74 2.46
C GLY A 811 -68.61 -32.50 3.36
N ASN A 812 -69.73 -31.77 3.44
CA ASN A 812 -69.86 -30.47 4.10
C ASN A 812 -69.47 -30.48 5.61
N ARG A 813 -68.50 -29.66 6.03
CA ARG A 813 -68.26 -29.32 7.45
C ARG A 813 -67.92 -27.84 7.65
N HIS A 814 -68.85 -27.11 8.24
CA HIS A 814 -68.62 -25.77 8.78
C HIS A 814 -67.85 -25.79 10.10
N TRP A 815 -67.02 -24.77 10.34
CA TRP A 815 -66.82 -24.17 11.65
C TRP A 815 -66.74 -22.64 11.50
N ARG A 816 -67.54 -21.89 12.28
CA ARG A 816 -67.67 -20.43 12.13
C ARG A 816 -68.11 -19.71 13.42
N ILE A 817 -67.14 -19.27 14.22
CA ILE A 817 -67.29 -18.31 15.33
C ILE A 817 -66.07 -17.37 15.18
N ARG A 818 -66.20 -16.09 14.76
CA ARG A 818 -66.61 -14.88 15.52
C ARG A 818 -65.69 -14.63 16.74
N SER A 819 -65.29 -13.41 17.08
CA SER A 819 -65.74 -12.03 16.72
C SER A 819 -64.53 -11.08 16.62
N ARG A 820 -64.51 -10.06 15.74
CA ARG A 820 -64.96 -8.66 15.96
C ARG A 820 -64.50 -8.05 17.30
N ARG A 821 -64.12 -6.77 17.36
CA ARG A 821 -64.32 -5.70 16.37
C ARG A 821 -63.09 -5.41 15.53
#